data_AF-A0A538Q7L3-F1
#
_entry.id   AF-A0A538Q7L3-F1
#
_cell.length_a   1.000
_cell.length_b   1.000
_cell.length_c   1.000
_cell.angle_alpha   90.00
_cell.angle_beta   90.00
_cell.angle_gamma   90.00
#
_symmetry.space_group_name_H-M   'P 1'
#
loop_
_entity.id
_entity.type
_entity.pdbx_description
1 polymer ?
#
loop_
_entity_poly.entity_id
_entity_poly.type
_entity_poly.pdbx_seq_one_letter_code
_entity_poly.pdbx_strand_id
1 'polypeptide(L)'
;MSHPHDQLSRYIDGELDDTESEAFALHAAGCAECGAALHDALQLASLEAAARCASQVARDPDPAVTRHAERKVTSTQTSAPILVPAGSERGRSGWRNHYAVAIAAGVALLVVLWLIGPPGPNVPDSQTELITAPVRVIEGRISYAAADEHRPYDVVRGQGSALRGDAISLDILAKLEHQNDFHGVAAAYLLRGERPQAAAYLDRAAAGADVLADRALLQLQAGHPTEALITLDSVLAIRPWHPQALWNQALALRDLGLDASAAETFESVAALGEPGWAAEARVRAQQLSRDLRERESAYKRLSFTDGPRLAIAPDVVTPEVARRFPGVARLLFYDAVRSATSAEAVRALTPFAHTLDAVYGGDTLTSYVDRIKYADFTVRAPLARRYAPLVAGEQLDDAAARDLIAALRAAHADDILLGAIVRTAPHGKVAAENVPELRKLCEATGDPWFHLLGVERAMAALLVRGDRSGAEAIALPALETCQTSRLDYRCVAIAMILGESYIHMVRLSDARRLITRGADRARRSSEWYQEERYLELFAQLAVIGDDVSGSTLPVARAYTHSSIASTLQVRGPSSLTRVRCKRIALEPSPASPTCSSRRTCCATPRWVVQRTLRSSVPRSLMPGPRYYPANARCSTRPRGGCCSTGAARPGSRCSSARSPKRILSIPMTSMDARRGRTPTLH
;
A
#
# COMPACT_ATOMS: atom_id res chain seq x y z
N MET A 1 -13.06 -19.99 -48.85
CA MET A 1 -12.85 -18.92 -47.86
C MET A 1 -12.61 -19.62 -46.54
N SER A 2 -11.49 -19.33 -45.86
CA SER A 2 -11.21 -19.83 -44.51
C SER A 2 -12.17 -19.21 -43.50
N HIS A 3 -12.38 -19.85 -42.34
CA HIS A 3 -13.16 -19.23 -41.28
C HIS A 3 -12.31 -18.12 -40.60
N PRO A 4 -12.89 -16.98 -40.17
CA PRO A 4 -12.10 -15.89 -39.59
C PRO A 4 -11.25 -16.31 -38.37
N HIS A 5 -11.73 -17.28 -37.58
CA HIS A 5 -11.01 -17.80 -36.42
C HIS A 5 -9.73 -18.56 -36.81
N ASP A 6 -9.63 -19.09 -38.03
CA ASP A 6 -8.48 -19.85 -38.53
C ASP A 6 -7.31 -18.95 -39.00
N GLN A 7 -7.55 -17.63 -39.13
CA GLN A 7 -6.60 -16.68 -39.74
C GLN A 7 -5.63 -16.05 -38.75
N LEU A 8 -5.77 -16.32 -37.44
CA LEU A 8 -5.02 -15.66 -36.37
C LEU A 8 -3.48 -15.77 -36.52
N SER A 9 -2.95 -16.95 -36.83
CA SER A 9 -1.50 -17.14 -37.03
C SER A 9 -1.01 -16.32 -38.22
N ARG A 10 -1.65 -16.49 -39.39
CA ARG A 10 -1.32 -15.74 -40.62
C ARG A 10 -1.38 -14.22 -40.42
N TYR A 11 -2.30 -13.71 -39.58
CA TYR A 11 -2.35 -12.28 -39.25
C TYR A 11 -1.13 -11.82 -38.44
N ILE A 12 -0.67 -12.62 -37.47
CA ILE A 12 0.49 -12.32 -36.62
C ILE A 12 1.81 -12.47 -37.39
N ASP A 13 1.92 -13.50 -38.22
CA ASP A 13 3.09 -13.79 -39.05
C ASP A 13 3.21 -12.85 -40.27
N GLY A 14 2.20 -12.02 -40.54
CA GLY A 14 2.17 -11.07 -41.66
C GLY A 14 1.90 -11.71 -43.03
N GLU A 15 1.23 -12.86 -43.06
CA GLU A 15 0.93 -13.64 -44.27
C GLU A 15 -0.46 -13.34 -44.88
N LEU A 16 -1.24 -12.43 -44.30
CA LEU A 16 -2.50 -11.92 -44.88
C LEU A 16 -2.22 -10.70 -45.78
N ASP A 17 -2.99 -10.53 -46.87
CA ASP A 17 -2.98 -9.26 -47.61
C ASP A 17 -3.71 -8.15 -46.84
N ASP A 18 -3.54 -6.88 -47.24
CA ASP A 18 -4.10 -5.72 -46.53
C ASP A 18 -5.63 -5.82 -46.31
N THR A 19 -6.35 -6.43 -47.27
CA THR A 19 -7.80 -6.66 -47.22
C THR A 19 -8.18 -7.82 -46.29
N GLU A 20 -7.46 -8.94 -46.35
CA GLU A 20 -7.61 -10.05 -45.38
C GLU A 20 -7.30 -9.57 -43.95
N SER A 21 -6.29 -8.70 -43.81
CA SER A 21 -5.81 -8.13 -42.55
C SER A 21 -6.81 -7.16 -41.91
N GLU A 22 -7.34 -6.18 -42.68
CA GLU A 22 -8.37 -5.27 -42.19
C GLU A 22 -9.67 -6.02 -41.82
N ALA A 23 -10.07 -7.01 -42.63
CA ALA A 23 -11.22 -7.85 -42.32
C ALA A 23 -11.05 -8.68 -41.04
N PHE A 24 -9.86 -9.25 -40.81
CA PHE A 24 -9.54 -9.96 -39.57
C PHE A 24 -9.51 -9.01 -38.36
N ALA A 25 -8.93 -7.82 -38.49
CA ALA A 25 -8.89 -6.82 -37.42
C ALA A 25 -10.29 -6.36 -37.00
N LEU A 26 -11.19 -6.11 -37.96
CA LEU A 26 -12.60 -5.81 -37.72
C LEU A 26 -13.34 -6.98 -37.04
N HIS A 27 -13.05 -8.23 -37.43
CA HIS A 27 -13.59 -9.41 -36.77
C HIS A 27 -13.09 -9.56 -35.33
N ALA A 28 -11.78 -9.42 -35.08
CA ALA A 28 -11.18 -9.52 -33.75
C ALA A 28 -11.65 -8.43 -32.78
N ALA A 29 -12.01 -7.24 -33.28
CA ALA A 29 -12.64 -6.18 -32.48
C ALA A 29 -14.08 -6.52 -32.03
N GLY A 30 -14.80 -7.37 -32.77
CA GLY A 30 -16.16 -7.82 -32.44
C GLY A 30 -16.24 -9.19 -31.76
N CYS A 31 -15.23 -10.04 -31.93
CA CYS A 31 -15.21 -11.42 -31.43
C CYS A 31 -14.32 -11.55 -30.18
N ALA A 32 -14.93 -11.77 -29.01
CA ALA A 32 -14.22 -11.86 -27.75
C ALA A 32 -13.18 -13.01 -27.69
N GLU A 33 -13.40 -14.10 -28.42
CA GLU A 33 -12.46 -15.22 -28.53
C GLU A 33 -11.21 -14.83 -29.33
N CYS A 34 -11.39 -14.30 -30.55
CA CYS A 34 -10.28 -13.87 -31.39
C CYS A 34 -9.54 -12.66 -30.81
N GLY A 35 -10.24 -11.73 -30.16
CA GLY A 35 -9.61 -10.59 -29.47
C GLY A 35 -8.73 -11.01 -28.28
N ALA A 36 -9.17 -12.01 -27.50
CA ALA A 36 -8.35 -12.59 -26.44
C ALA A 36 -7.13 -13.36 -26.99
N ALA A 37 -7.35 -14.23 -27.98
CA ALA A 37 -6.28 -15.03 -28.57
C ALA A 37 -5.22 -14.17 -29.29
N LEU A 38 -5.63 -13.07 -29.93
CA LEU A 38 -4.72 -12.08 -30.50
C LEU A 38 -3.91 -11.34 -29.43
N HIS A 39 -4.53 -10.99 -28.30
CA HIS A 39 -3.81 -10.38 -27.18
C HIS A 39 -2.73 -11.33 -26.62
N ASP A 40 -3.10 -12.58 -26.31
CA ASP A 40 -2.18 -13.58 -25.75
C ASP A 40 -1.00 -13.89 -26.68
N ALA A 41 -1.24 -13.95 -28.00
CA ALA A 41 -0.19 -14.22 -28.98
C ALA A 41 0.73 -13.01 -29.23
N LEU A 42 0.22 -11.77 -29.17
CA LEU A 42 1.06 -10.57 -29.20
C LEU A 42 1.93 -10.46 -27.93
N GLN A 43 1.42 -10.86 -26.76
CA GLN A 43 2.23 -10.97 -25.55
C GLN A 43 3.38 -11.97 -25.75
N LEU A 44 3.09 -13.17 -26.30
CA LEU A 44 4.11 -14.19 -26.57
C LEU A 44 5.20 -13.69 -27.54
N ALA A 45 4.82 -13.01 -28.63
CA ALA A 45 5.77 -12.43 -29.59
C ALA A 45 6.67 -11.37 -28.94
N SER A 46 6.14 -10.56 -28.02
CA SER A 46 6.93 -9.57 -27.27
C SER A 46 7.97 -10.22 -26.34
N LEU A 47 7.61 -11.33 -25.70
CA LEU A 47 8.50 -12.10 -24.83
C LEU A 47 9.62 -12.77 -25.63
N GLU A 48 9.33 -13.28 -26.83
CA GLU A 48 10.36 -13.77 -27.75
C GLU A 48 11.33 -12.67 -28.19
N ALA A 49 10.84 -11.47 -28.54
CA ALA A 49 11.70 -10.34 -28.87
C ALA A 49 12.63 -9.95 -27.71
N ALA A 50 12.09 -9.89 -26.48
CA ALA A 50 12.88 -9.64 -25.27
C ALA A 50 13.95 -10.73 -25.01
N ALA A 51 13.59 -12.01 -25.17
CA ALA A 51 14.52 -13.13 -25.03
C ALA A 51 15.65 -13.10 -26.07
N ARG A 52 15.32 -12.76 -27.33
CA ARG A 52 16.31 -12.59 -28.42
C ARG A 52 17.31 -11.47 -28.06
N CYS A 53 16.85 -10.31 -27.59
CA CYS A 53 17.73 -9.23 -27.12
C CYS A 53 18.60 -9.64 -25.92
N ALA A 54 18.03 -10.29 -24.90
CA ALA A 54 18.80 -10.79 -23.76
C ALA A 54 19.91 -11.77 -24.18
N SER A 55 19.63 -12.62 -25.17
CA SER A 55 20.61 -13.59 -25.71
C SER A 55 21.80 -12.94 -26.45
N GLN A 56 21.65 -11.70 -26.94
CA GLN A 56 22.74 -10.94 -27.57
C GLN A 56 23.64 -10.29 -26.50
N VAL A 57 23.05 -9.68 -25.46
CA VAL A 57 23.81 -9.07 -24.35
C VAL A 57 24.66 -10.11 -23.60
N ALA A 58 24.20 -11.36 -23.52
CA ALA A 58 24.92 -12.45 -22.87
C ALA A 58 26.18 -12.95 -23.61
N ARG A 59 26.46 -12.48 -24.84
CA ARG A 59 27.57 -13.01 -25.68
C ARG A 59 28.87 -12.19 -25.65
N ASP A 60 28.88 -10.97 -25.09
CA ASP A 60 30.02 -10.05 -25.23
C ASP A 60 30.42 -9.38 -23.90
N PRO A 61 31.21 -10.05 -23.03
CA PRO A 61 31.61 -9.54 -21.72
C PRO A 61 32.96 -8.78 -21.75
N ASP A 62 32.91 -7.45 -21.78
CA ASP A 62 34.09 -6.55 -21.75
C ASP A 62 34.91 -6.63 -20.42
N PRO A 63 36.19 -7.06 -20.42
CA PRO A 63 36.95 -7.39 -19.22
C PRO A 63 37.71 -6.20 -18.59
N ALA A 64 37.02 -5.10 -18.28
CA ALA A 64 37.66 -3.82 -17.90
C ALA A 64 37.51 -3.33 -16.43
N VAL A 65 36.89 -4.10 -15.51
CA VAL A 65 36.49 -3.58 -14.17
C VAL A 65 37.12 -4.32 -12.97
N THR A 66 38.43 -4.66 -13.01
CA THR A 66 39.17 -5.16 -11.82
C THR A 66 40.63 -4.67 -11.72
N ARG A 67 40.84 -3.38 -11.39
CA ARG A 67 42.10 -2.88 -10.75
C ARG A 67 41.95 -1.42 -10.25
N HIS A 68 42.96 -0.95 -9.51
CA HIS A 68 43.11 0.42 -9.00
C HIS A 68 42.19 0.87 -7.86
N ALA A 69 42.16 0.07 -6.79
CA ALA A 69 42.41 0.65 -5.47
C ALA A 69 43.93 0.90 -5.29
N GLU A 70 44.30 1.62 -4.23
CA GLU A 70 45.69 1.89 -3.78
C GLU A 70 46.60 2.79 -4.66
N ARG A 71 46.58 4.10 -4.38
CA ARG A 71 47.83 4.82 -4.05
C ARG A 71 47.56 6.03 -3.14
N LYS A 72 48.57 6.43 -2.36
CA LYS A 72 48.54 7.56 -1.41
C LYS A 72 49.93 8.22 -1.38
N VAL A 73 50.04 9.38 -0.72
CA VAL A 73 51.29 10.07 -0.24
C VAL A 73 51.84 11.21 -1.13
N THR A 74 51.39 12.43 -0.79
CA THR A 74 52.10 13.75 -0.67
C THR A 74 52.98 14.36 -1.77
N SER A 75 52.64 15.61 -2.15
CA SER A 75 53.45 16.85 -2.05
C SER A 75 52.48 18.06 -2.23
N THR A 76 52.45 19.18 -1.48
CA THR A 76 53.39 20.35 -1.42
C THR A 76 53.88 20.83 -2.80
N GLN A 77 53.88 22.11 -3.18
CA GLN A 77 53.56 23.43 -2.55
C GLN A 77 53.15 24.40 -3.73
N THR A 78 52.66 25.65 -3.68
CA THR A 78 52.64 26.78 -2.71
C THR A 78 51.29 27.56 -2.82
N SER A 79 51.20 28.88 -2.55
CA SER A 79 49.96 29.70 -2.61
C SER A 79 50.24 31.19 -2.88
N ALA A 80 49.16 31.98 -3.03
CA ALA A 80 49.06 33.45 -2.82
C ALA A 80 49.12 34.39 -4.08
N PRO A 81 48.64 35.67 -4.02
CA PRO A 81 47.39 36.08 -4.73
C PRO A 81 47.46 37.53 -5.33
N ILE A 82 46.34 38.30 -5.27
CA ILE A 82 46.22 39.79 -5.49
C ILE A 82 46.15 40.21 -6.99
N LEU A 83 45.38 41.20 -7.50
CA LEU A 83 44.50 42.29 -7.00
C LEU A 83 43.21 42.43 -7.89
N VAL A 84 42.39 43.49 -7.71
CA VAL A 84 41.32 43.98 -8.63
C VAL A 84 41.54 45.49 -8.87
N PRO A 85 41.55 46.01 -10.11
CA PRO A 85 41.76 47.43 -10.40
C PRO A 85 40.45 48.25 -10.49
N ALA A 86 40.53 49.55 -10.20
CA ALA A 86 39.42 50.50 -10.41
C ALA A 86 39.92 51.92 -10.75
N GLY A 87 39.29 52.56 -11.75
CA GLY A 87 39.15 54.01 -11.90
C GLY A 87 40.35 54.88 -12.34
N SER A 88 40.15 55.65 -13.42
CA SER A 88 40.65 57.03 -13.58
C SER A 88 39.88 57.77 -14.70
N GLU A 89 39.98 59.11 -14.76
CA GLU A 89 39.10 59.99 -15.55
C GLU A 89 39.83 60.90 -16.58
N ARG A 90 39.02 61.65 -17.36
CA ARG A 90 39.28 62.87 -18.17
C ARG A 90 39.46 62.62 -19.69
N GLY A 91 39.07 63.53 -20.60
CA GLY A 91 38.63 64.93 -20.44
C GLY A 91 37.59 65.43 -21.48
N ARG A 92 37.36 66.75 -21.56
CA ARG A 92 36.15 67.40 -22.15
C ARG A 92 36.41 68.11 -23.50
N SER A 93 35.49 67.99 -24.46
CA SER A 93 35.06 69.00 -25.48
C SER A 93 33.92 68.38 -26.32
N GLY A 94 32.94 69.07 -26.94
CA GLY A 94 32.63 70.51 -27.04
C GLY A 94 31.10 70.76 -26.99
N TRP A 95 30.57 71.84 -27.57
CA TRP A 95 29.28 72.43 -27.14
C TRP A 95 28.24 72.74 -28.25
N ARG A 96 26.97 72.41 -27.95
CA ARG A 96 25.70 73.02 -28.42
C ARG A 96 25.12 72.74 -29.84
N ASN A 97 23.78 72.71 -29.82
CA ASN A 97 22.80 72.77 -30.91
C ASN A 97 22.74 71.53 -31.84
N HIS A 98 21.59 71.17 -32.46
CA HIS A 98 20.33 71.90 -32.62
C HIS A 98 19.08 71.13 -32.13
N TYR A 99 18.18 71.83 -31.43
CA TYR A 99 16.79 71.40 -31.22
C TYR A 99 15.99 71.64 -32.51
N ALA A 100 15.61 70.58 -33.23
CA ALA A 100 14.78 70.70 -34.44
C ALA A 100 13.89 69.47 -34.76
N VAL A 101 14.31 68.25 -34.37
CA VAL A 101 13.68 67.01 -34.85
C VAL A 101 12.53 66.49 -33.95
N ALA A 102 12.49 66.90 -32.68
CA ALA A 102 11.62 66.29 -31.66
C ALA A 102 10.10 66.51 -31.86
N ILE A 103 9.68 67.49 -32.66
CA ILE A 103 8.25 67.88 -32.78
C ILE A 103 7.53 67.10 -33.89
N ALA A 104 8.22 66.76 -34.99
CA ALA A 104 7.60 66.03 -36.11
C ALA A 104 7.20 64.58 -35.74
N ALA A 105 8.01 63.91 -34.89
CA ALA A 105 7.76 62.53 -34.47
C ALA A 105 6.52 62.39 -33.57
N GLY A 106 6.21 63.40 -32.74
CA GLY A 106 5.07 63.35 -31.82
C GLY A 106 3.71 63.37 -32.51
N VAL A 107 3.56 64.15 -33.58
CA VAL A 107 2.29 64.26 -34.33
C VAL A 107 1.98 62.98 -35.09
N ALA A 108 2.99 62.36 -35.72
CA ALA A 108 2.82 61.09 -36.42
C ALA A 108 2.36 59.96 -35.47
N LEU A 109 2.92 59.90 -34.25
CA LEU A 109 2.55 58.92 -33.24
C LEU A 109 1.08 59.10 -32.77
N LEU A 110 0.64 60.35 -32.58
CA LEU A 110 -0.74 60.66 -32.17
C LEU A 110 -1.77 60.34 -33.26
N VAL A 111 -1.46 60.54 -34.55
CA VAL A 111 -2.37 60.16 -35.65
C VAL A 111 -2.49 58.64 -35.78
N VAL A 112 -1.40 57.89 -35.59
CA VAL A 112 -1.45 56.42 -35.55
C VAL A 112 -2.26 55.90 -34.35
N LEU A 113 -2.10 56.51 -33.17
CA LEU A 113 -2.88 56.21 -31.95
C LEU A 113 -4.35 56.69 -32.00
N TRP A 114 -4.76 57.39 -33.05
CA TRP A 114 -6.15 57.82 -33.27
C TRP A 114 -6.84 57.01 -34.37
N LEU A 115 -6.11 56.63 -35.42
CA LEU A 115 -6.58 55.68 -36.44
C LEU A 115 -6.65 54.24 -35.91
N ILE A 116 -5.69 53.85 -35.07
CA ILE A 116 -5.84 52.69 -34.19
C ILE A 116 -6.58 53.20 -32.94
N GLY A 117 -7.91 53.26 -33.04
CA GLY A 117 -8.75 53.61 -31.90
C GLY A 117 -8.43 52.72 -30.69
N PRO A 118 -8.63 53.20 -29.45
CA PRO A 118 -8.32 52.42 -28.26
C PRO A 118 -9.03 51.07 -28.36
N PRO A 119 -8.36 49.95 -28.02
CA PRO A 119 -9.05 48.67 -27.96
C PRO A 119 -10.22 48.84 -26.99
N GLY A 120 -11.44 48.77 -27.53
CA GLY A 120 -12.65 48.74 -26.71
C GLY A 120 -12.47 47.65 -25.67
N PRO A 121 -12.96 47.84 -24.44
CA PRO A 121 -12.76 46.84 -23.39
C PRO A 121 -13.29 45.51 -23.90
N ASN A 122 -12.38 44.55 -24.11
CA ASN A 122 -12.71 43.16 -24.38
C ASN A 122 -13.29 42.57 -23.10
N VAL A 123 -14.50 43.02 -22.76
CA VAL A 123 -15.46 42.26 -21.98
C VAL A 123 -15.71 41.00 -22.81
N PRO A 124 -15.34 39.80 -22.34
CA PRO A 124 -15.80 38.57 -22.95
C PRO A 124 -17.28 38.46 -22.61
N ASP A 125 -18.13 39.08 -23.42
CA ASP A 125 -19.56 39.08 -23.19
C ASP A 125 -20.08 37.65 -23.27
N SER A 126 -21.02 37.32 -22.38
CA SER A 126 -21.42 35.97 -21.97
C SER A 126 -20.28 35.10 -21.43
N GLN A 127 -20.05 35.21 -20.12
CA GLN A 127 -19.84 33.99 -19.32
C GLN A 127 -21.04 33.07 -19.60
N THR A 128 -20.80 31.92 -20.22
CA THR A 128 -21.88 30.98 -20.53
C THR A 128 -22.17 30.19 -19.26
N GLU A 129 -23.26 30.58 -18.57
CA GLU A 129 -23.68 30.03 -17.28
C GLU A 129 -24.11 28.57 -17.43
N LEU A 130 -23.18 27.64 -17.17
CA LEU A 130 -23.44 26.20 -17.16
C LEU A 130 -24.02 25.71 -15.83
N ILE A 131 -23.83 26.48 -14.77
CA ILE A 131 -24.28 26.16 -13.41
C ILE A 131 -25.64 26.80 -13.18
N THR A 132 -26.65 25.96 -12.92
CA THR A 132 -28.06 26.36 -12.81
C THR A 132 -28.76 25.69 -11.62
N ALA A 133 -28.21 24.60 -11.09
CA ALA A 133 -28.68 23.94 -9.87
C ALA A 133 -27.89 24.42 -8.63
N PRO A 134 -28.53 24.63 -7.47
CA PRO A 134 -27.86 25.06 -6.24
C PRO A 134 -27.02 23.98 -5.55
N VAL A 135 -27.12 22.74 -6.02
CA VAL A 135 -26.36 21.57 -5.55
C VAL A 135 -25.71 20.87 -6.75
N ARG A 136 -24.56 20.22 -6.54
CA ARG A 136 -23.91 19.42 -7.58
C ARG A 136 -24.26 17.94 -7.40
N VAL A 137 -24.68 17.31 -8.49
CA VAL A 137 -24.97 15.85 -8.54
C VAL A 137 -23.74 15.01 -8.88
N ILE A 138 -22.61 15.66 -9.21
CA ILE A 138 -21.33 15.02 -9.52
C ILE A 138 -20.38 15.21 -8.34
N GLU A 139 -19.77 14.12 -7.89
CA GLU A 139 -18.85 14.18 -6.74
C GLU A 139 -17.46 14.72 -7.11
N GLY A 140 -16.98 14.43 -8.32
CA GLY A 140 -15.73 14.97 -8.85
C GLY A 140 -15.84 16.44 -9.28
N ARG A 141 -14.68 17.03 -9.61
CA ARG A 141 -14.56 18.39 -10.13
C ARG A 141 -14.33 18.36 -11.64
N ILE A 142 -14.99 19.28 -12.33
CA ILE A 142 -14.83 19.52 -13.76
C ILE A 142 -13.80 20.65 -13.92
N SER A 143 -12.86 20.51 -14.84
CA SER A 143 -11.70 21.40 -14.98
C SER A 143 -11.98 22.60 -15.89
N TYR A 144 -13.12 22.61 -16.58
CA TYR A 144 -13.64 23.76 -17.31
C TYR A 144 -14.16 24.84 -16.34
N ALA A 145 -13.65 26.06 -16.45
CA ALA A 145 -13.82 27.11 -15.43
C ALA A 145 -15.27 27.47 -15.11
N ALA A 146 -16.18 27.49 -16.09
CA ALA A 146 -17.61 27.79 -15.86
C ALA A 146 -18.41 26.62 -15.26
N ALA A 147 -17.76 25.51 -14.91
CA ALA A 147 -18.37 24.31 -14.33
C ALA A 147 -17.78 23.92 -12.95
N ASP A 148 -16.80 24.67 -12.43
CA ASP A 148 -16.01 24.33 -11.23
C ASP A 148 -16.38 25.14 -9.96
N GLU A 149 -17.51 25.84 -9.96
CA GLU A 149 -17.97 26.55 -8.75
C GLU A 149 -18.32 25.55 -7.63
N HIS A 150 -17.92 25.85 -6.39
CA HIS A 150 -18.25 24.98 -5.27
C HIS A 150 -19.75 25.04 -4.97
N ARG A 151 -20.36 23.86 -5.01
CA ARG A 151 -21.75 23.64 -4.58
C ARG A 151 -21.77 22.46 -3.60
N PRO A 152 -22.72 22.41 -2.64
CA PRO A 152 -22.92 21.22 -1.83
C PRO A 152 -23.18 20.00 -2.71
N TYR A 153 -22.49 18.88 -2.40
CA TYR A 153 -22.74 17.60 -3.05
C TYR A 153 -23.96 16.93 -2.43
N ASP A 154 -24.96 16.61 -3.25
CA ASP A 154 -26.14 15.84 -2.85
C ASP A 154 -26.55 14.87 -3.96
N VAL A 155 -27.05 13.70 -3.58
CA VAL A 155 -27.51 12.63 -4.47
C VAL A 155 -28.91 12.21 -4.07
N VAL A 156 -29.90 12.69 -4.82
CA VAL A 156 -31.33 12.59 -4.51
C VAL A 156 -31.77 11.14 -4.28
N ARG A 157 -31.94 10.76 -2.99
CA ARG A 157 -32.49 9.47 -2.57
C ARG A 157 -33.95 9.60 -2.14
N GLY A 158 -34.85 9.73 -3.11
CA GLY A 158 -36.29 9.67 -2.87
C GLY A 158 -37.12 10.34 -3.96
N GLN A 159 -38.38 9.93 -4.11
CA GLN A 159 -39.31 10.44 -5.13
C GLN A 159 -39.86 11.86 -4.83
N GLY A 160 -39.17 12.64 -3.99
CA GLY A 160 -39.69 13.87 -3.36
C GLY A 160 -39.00 15.18 -3.74
N SER A 161 -37.88 15.15 -4.48
CA SER A 161 -37.21 16.37 -4.96
C SER A 161 -36.83 16.22 -6.43
N ALA A 162 -37.46 17.02 -7.30
CA ALA A 162 -37.25 16.98 -8.74
C ALA A 162 -36.09 17.88 -9.21
N LEU A 163 -35.10 18.13 -8.36
CA LEU A 163 -33.83 18.76 -8.75
C LEU A 163 -33.03 17.77 -9.61
N ARG A 164 -33.22 17.89 -10.93
CA ARG A 164 -32.35 17.29 -11.95
C ARG A 164 -30.97 17.98 -11.89
N GLY A 165 -29.95 17.36 -12.51
CA GLY A 165 -28.67 18.02 -12.76
C GLY A 165 -28.83 19.29 -13.62
N ASP A 166 -27.76 20.06 -13.75
CA ASP A 166 -27.81 21.40 -14.37
C ASP A 166 -28.55 21.42 -15.71
N ALA A 167 -29.53 22.32 -15.81
CA ALA A 167 -30.55 22.35 -16.86
C ALA A 167 -30.06 23.07 -18.13
N ILE A 168 -28.93 22.61 -18.67
CA ILE A 168 -28.22 23.29 -19.76
C ILE A 168 -28.96 23.11 -21.08
N SER A 169 -29.35 24.24 -21.70
CA SER A 169 -30.12 24.28 -22.94
C SER A 169 -29.32 23.79 -24.16
N LEU A 170 -30.04 23.38 -25.20
CA LEU A 170 -29.43 23.03 -26.49
C LEU A 170 -28.82 24.26 -27.19
N ASP A 171 -29.34 25.46 -26.95
CA ASP A 171 -28.80 26.71 -27.50
C ASP A 171 -27.41 27.03 -26.91
N ILE A 172 -27.21 26.76 -25.61
CA ILE A 172 -25.90 26.88 -24.95
C ILE A 172 -24.90 25.90 -25.54
N LEU A 173 -25.29 24.64 -25.73
CA LEU A 173 -24.46 23.61 -26.35
C LEU A 173 -24.09 23.96 -27.81
N ALA A 174 -25.07 24.39 -28.61
CA ALA A 174 -24.86 24.79 -30.00
C ALA A 174 -23.97 26.04 -30.13
N LYS A 175 -24.09 27.00 -29.21
CA LYS A 175 -23.23 28.18 -29.15
C LYS A 175 -21.76 27.80 -28.85
N LEU A 176 -21.53 26.94 -27.85
CA LEU A 176 -20.18 26.47 -27.52
C LEU A 176 -19.57 25.65 -28.66
N GLU A 177 -20.35 24.79 -29.33
CA GLU A 177 -19.87 24.06 -30.51
C GLU A 177 -19.56 25.01 -31.70
N HIS A 178 -20.39 26.04 -31.94
CA HIS A 178 -20.10 27.05 -32.96
C HIS A 178 -18.84 27.87 -32.66
N GLN A 179 -18.52 28.07 -31.37
CA GLN A 179 -17.28 28.68 -30.90
C GLN A 179 -16.07 27.71 -30.95
N ASN A 180 -16.29 26.43 -31.31
CA ASN A 180 -15.32 25.32 -31.26
C ASN A 180 -14.78 25.03 -29.83
N ASP A 181 -15.51 25.43 -28.79
CA ASP A 181 -15.17 25.12 -27.41
C ASP A 181 -15.68 23.72 -27.02
N PHE A 182 -15.03 22.70 -27.59
CA PHE A 182 -15.40 21.31 -27.32
C PHE A 182 -15.15 20.89 -25.86
N HIS A 183 -14.29 21.60 -25.11
CA HIS A 183 -14.15 21.36 -23.67
C HIS A 183 -15.35 21.90 -22.89
N GLY A 184 -15.85 23.10 -23.22
CA GLY A 184 -17.09 23.64 -22.67
C GLY A 184 -18.32 22.78 -23.01
N VAL A 185 -18.41 22.28 -24.25
CA VAL A 185 -19.47 21.33 -24.64
C VAL A 185 -19.37 20.03 -23.83
N ALA A 186 -18.17 19.48 -23.65
CA ALA A 186 -17.96 18.29 -22.82
C ALA A 186 -18.32 18.53 -21.34
N ALA A 187 -17.98 19.70 -20.77
CA ALA A 187 -18.33 20.10 -19.42
C ALA A 187 -19.86 20.20 -19.24
N ALA A 188 -20.57 20.74 -20.23
CA ALA A 188 -22.02 20.78 -20.23
C ALA A 188 -22.67 19.38 -20.29
N TYR A 189 -22.14 18.47 -21.12
CA TYR A 189 -22.60 17.07 -21.12
C TYR A 189 -22.24 16.31 -19.83
N LEU A 190 -21.09 16.59 -19.23
CA LEU A 190 -20.72 16.07 -17.89
C LEU A 190 -21.77 16.48 -16.85
N LEU A 191 -22.09 17.77 -16.74
CA LEU A 191 -23.07 18.31 -15.79
C LEU A 191 -24.49 17.74 -15.99
N ARG A 192 -24.88 17.44 -17.24
CA ARG A 192 -26.12 16.73 -17.59
C ARG A 192 -26.09 15.22 -17.30
N GLY A 193 -24.93 14.64 -16.99
CA GLY A 193 -24.73 13.19 -16.79
C GLY A 193 -24.59 12.38 -18.08
N GLU A 194 -24.46 13.04 -19.23
CA GLU A 194 -24.41 12.46 -20.58
C GLU A 194 -22.99 12.04 -20.97
N ARG A 195 -22.49 11.01 -20.27
CA ARG A 195 -21.10 10.53 -20.34
C ARG A 195 -20.58 10.19 -21.75
N PRO A 196 -21.32 9.49 -22.63
CA PRO A 196 -20.83 9.17 -23.97
C PRO A 196 -20.62 10.43 -24.84
N GLN A 197 -21.56 11.37 -24.75
CA GLN A 197 -21.47 12.66 -25.41
C GLN A 197 -20.25 13.44 -24.88
N ALA A 198 -20.09 13.54 -23.55
CA ALA A 198 -18.93 14.19 -22.94
C ALA A 198 -17.60 13.58 -23.42
N ALA A 199 -17.49 12.25 -23.49
CA ALA A 199 -16.30 11.57 -24.02
C ALA A 199 -15.97 12.02 -25.45
N ALA A 200 -16.96 11.93 -26.36
CA ALA A 200 -16.79 12.29 -27.78
C ALA A 200 -16.38 13.75 -27.99
N TYR A 201 -16.76 14.67 -27.09
CA TYR A 201 -16.30 16.07 -27.13
C TYR A 201 -14.91 16.26 -26.50
N LEU A 202 -14.52 15.48 -25.47
CA LEU A 202 -13.13 15.46 -24.96
C LEU A 202 -12.14 14.78 -25.92
N ASP A 203 -12.61 13.95 -26.85
CA ASP A 203 -11.81 13.43 -27.97
C ASP A 203 -11.60 14.46 -29.09
N ARG A 204 -12.50 15.45 -29.21
CA ARG A 204 -12.41 16.58 -30.15
C ARG A 204 -11.66 17.79 -29.57
N ALA A 205 -11.61 17.91 -28.25
CA ALA A 205 -10.99 19.04 -27.55
C ALA A 205 -9.46 19.10 -27.71
N ALA A 206 -8.89 20.31 -27.63
CA ALA A 206 -7.44 20.49 -27.67
C ALA A 206 -6.77 19.80 -26.46
N ALA A 207 -5.73 19.01 -26.72
CA ALA A 207 -5.06 18.23 -25.68
C ALA A 207 -4.44 19.14 -24.59
N GLY A 208 -4.83 18.90 -23.33
CA GLY A 208 -4.38 19.68 -22.18
C GLY A 208 -4.63 18.97 -20.86
N ALA A 209 -3.97 19.43 -19.80
CA ALA A 209 -4.09 18.86 -18.47
C ALA A 209 -5.54 18.84 -17.94
N ASP A 210 -6.29 19.91 -18.24
CA ASP A 210 -7.67 20.10 -17.80
C ASP A 210 -8.63 19.11 -18.50
N VAL A 211 -8.44 18.90 -19.81
CA VAL A 211 -9.15 17.88 -20.62
C VAL A 211 -8.81 16.46 -20.17
N LEU A 212 -7.57 16.19 -19.76
CA LEU A 212 -7.16 14.90 -19.20
C LEU A 212 -7.74 14.64 -17.80
N ALA A 213 -7.83 15.66 -16.94
CA ALA A 213 -8.47 15.56 -15.63
C ALA A 213 -9.98 15.28 -15.75
N ASP A 214 -10.63 15.82 -16.78
CA ASP A 214 -12.06 15.56 -17.06
C ASP A 214 -12.28 14.20 -17.76
N ARG A 215 -11.31 13.73 -18.56
CA ARG A 215 -11.30 12.33 -19.03
C ARG A 215 -11.16 11.33 -17.87
N ALA A 216 -10.37 11.68 -16.85
CA ALA A 216 -10.28 10.89 -15.63
C ALA A 216 -11.57 10.94 -14.78
N LEU A 217 -12.30 12.06 -14.79
CA LEU A 217 -13.63 12.13 -14.19
C LEU A 217 -14.62 11.17 -14.86
N LEU A 218 -14.58 11.03 -16.19
CA LEU A 218 -15.39 10.02 -16.90
C LEU A 218 -14.98 8.58 -16.52
N GLN A 219 -13.68 8.31 -16.36
CA GLN A 219 -13.19 7.01 -15.88
C GLN A 219 -13.71 6.69 -14.47
N LEU A 220 -13.68 7.65 -13.53
CA LEU A 220 -14.31 7.50 -12.21
C LEU A 220 -15.81 7.22 -12.30
N GLN A 221 -16.53 8.01 -13.09
CA GLN A 221 -17.97 7.81 -13.30
C GLN A 221 -18.31 6.44 -13.93
N ALA A 222 -17.41 5.87 -14.72
CA ALA A 222 -17.54 4.54 -15.30
C ALA A 222 -17.21 3.39 -14.32
N GLY A 223 -16.65 3.69 -13.14
CA GLY A 223 -16.18 2.67 -12.19
C GLY A 223 -14.77 2.17 -12.47
N HIS A 224 -13.94 2.96 -13.15
CA HIS A 224 -12.54 2.66 -13.53
C HIS A 224 -11.54 3.55 -12.77
N PRO A 225 -11.41 3.41 -11.44
CA PRO A 225 -10.57 4.29 -10.62
C PRO A 225 -9.06 4.01 -10.77
N THR A 226 -8.66 2.85 -11.27
CA THR A 226 -7.24 2.52 -11.55
C THR A 226 -6.74 3.34 -12.73
N GLU A 227 -7.54 3.37 -13.79
CA GLU A 227 -7.35 4.08 -15.05
C GLU A 227 -7.40 5.60 -14.81
N ALA A 228 -8.34 6.05 -13.96
CA ALA A 228 -8.39 7.42 -13.48
C ALA A 228 -7.11 7.81 -12.73
N LEU A 229 -6.64 6.99 -11.79
CA LEU A 229 -5.41 7.26 -11.02
C LEU A 229 -4.17 7.38 -11.90
N ILE A 230 -4.03 6.55 -12.94
CA ILE A 230 -2.94 6.64 -13.93
C ILE A 230 -3.04 7.95 -14.72
N THR A 231 -4.22 8.26 -15.25
CA THR A 231 -4.47 9.50 -16.01
C THR A 231 -4.17 10.74 -15.16
N LEU A 232 -4.57 10.73 -13.89
CA LEU A 232 -4.38 11.84 -12.94
C LEU A 232 -2.92 12.01 -12.48
N ASP A 233 -2.14 10.94 -12.32
CA ASP A 233 -0.69 11.08 -12.03
C ASP A 233 0.05 11.75 -13.21
N SER A 234 -0.37 11.47 -14.46
CA SER A 234 0.18 12.14 -15.64
C SER A 234 -0.11 13.65 -15.66
N VAL A 235 -1.31 14.04 -15.23
CA VAL A 235 -1.72 15.44 -15.08
C VAL A 235 -0.92 16.11 -13.97
N LEU A 236 -0.80 15.47 -12.81
CA LEU A 236 -0.12 16.01 -11.62
C LEU A 236 1.41 16.01 -11.76
N ALA A 237 1.99 15.16 -12.59
CA ALA A 237 3.41 15.24 -12.97
C ALA A 237 3.75 16.55 -13.72
N ILE A 238 2.79 17.08 -14.50
CA ILE A 238 2.93 18.33 -15.26
C ILE A 238 2.48 19.55 -14.44
N ARG A 239 1.34 19.43 -13.73
CA ARG A 239 0.75 20.48 -12.88
C ARG A 239 0.50 19.94 -11.46
N PRO A 240 1.51 19.91 -10.56
CA PRO A 240 1.40 19.31 -9.22
C PRO A 240 0.36 19.93 -8.27
N TRP A 241 -0.21 21.08 -8.62
CA TRP A 241 -1.17 21.84 -7.81
C TRP A 241 -2.52 22.02 -8.52
N HIS A 242 -2.84 21.18 -9.51
CA HIS A 242 -4.07 21.24 -10.29
C HIS A 242 -5.27 20.84 -9.40
N PRO A 243 -6.21 21.76 -9.06
CA PRO A 243 -7.19 21.53 -7.99
C PRO A 243 -8.14 20.36 -8.26
N GLN A 244 -8.64 20.29 -9.48
CA GLN A 244 -9.62 19.32 -9.93
C GLN A 244 -8.99 17.94 -10.10
N ALA A 245 -7.74 17.88 -10.60
CA ALA A 245 -6.99 16.63 -10.69
C ALA A 245 -6.63 16.07 -9.29
N LEU A 246 -6.23 16.91 -8.33
CA LEU A 246 -6.03 16.48 -6.94
C LEU A 246 -7.34 15.98 -6.31
N TRP A 247 -8.44 16.69 -6.50
CA TRP A 247 -9.75 16.26 -6.00
C TRP A 247 -10.20 14.92 -6.60
N ASN A 248 -10.12 14.78 -7.92
CA ASN A 248 -10.46 13.54 -8.62
C ASN A 248 -9.50 12.40 -8.24
N GLN A 249 -8.22 12.68 -7.94
CA GLN A 249 -7.28 11.66 -7.43
C GLN A 249 -7.66 11.20 -6.02
N ALA A 250 -8.10 12.11 -5.14
CA ALA A 250 -8.57 11.75 -3.81
C ALA A 250 -9.82 10.84 -3.86
N LEU A 251 -10.72 11.06 -4.84
CA LEU A 251 -11.83 10.15 -5.14
C LEU A 251 -11.35 8.80 -5.69
N ALA A 252 -10.43 8.78 -6.66
CA ALA A 252 -9.85 7.55 -7.19
C ALA A 252 -9.24 6.66 -6.09
N LEU A 253 -8.48 7.29 -5.19
CA LEU A 253 -7.87 6.60 -4.04
C LEU A 253 -8.92 6.07 -3.06
N ARG A 254 -9.98 6.84 -2.75
CA ARG A 254 -11.10 6.38 -1.92
C ARG A 254 -11.82 5.19 -2.55
N ASP A 255 -12.08 5.24 -3.86
CA ASP A 255 -12.86 4.21 -4.56
C ASP A 255 -12.06 2.90 -4.74
N LEU A 256 -10.72 2.96 -4.70
CA LEU A 256 -9.83 1.81 -4.54
C LEU A 256 -9.77 1.28 -3.09
N GLY A 257 -10.31 2.02 -2.11
CA GLY A 257 -10.26 1.74 -0.67
C GLY A 257 -8.93 2.10 -0.01
N LEU A 258 -8.24 3.13 -0.50
CA LEU A 258 -6.94 3.62 -0.01
C LEU A 258 -7.12 4.88 0.86
N ASP A 259 -8.02 4.78 1.84
CA ASP A 259 -8.49 5.89 2.69
C ASP A 259 -7.37 6.78 3.26
N ALA A 260 -6.23 6.18 3.64
CA ALA A 260 -5.07 6.89 4.16
C ALA A 260 -4.45 7.85 3.13
N SER A 261 -4.30 7.40 1.88
CA SER A 261 -3.77 8.22 0.79
C SER A 261 -4.82 9.20 0.27
N ALA A 262 -6.09 8.77 0.19
CA ALA A 262 -7.21 9.66 -0.16
C ALA A 262 -7.33 10.85 0.80
N ALA A 263 -7.15 10.64 2.10
CA ALA A 263 -7.15 11.70 3.09
C ALA A 263 -6.00 12.71 2.90
N GLU A 264 -4.79 12.25 2.59
CA GLU A 264 -3.64 13.14 2.31
C GLU A 264 -3.83 13.95 1.02
N THR A 265 -4.39 13.35 -0.04
CA THR A 265 -4.72 14.08 -1.26
C THR A 265 -5.86 15.10 -1.02
N PHE A 266 -6.85 14.79 -0.17
CA PHE A 266 -7.84 15.78 0.25
C PHE A 266 -7.23 16.92 1.11
N GLU A 267 -6.31 16.65 2.04
CA GLU A 267 -5.58 17.74 2.73
C GLU A 267 -4.73 18.57 1.76
N SER A 268 -4.23 17.96 0.67
CA SER A 268 -3.52 18.68 -0.39
C SER A 268 -4.43 19.65 -1.15
N VAL A 269 -5.70 19.30 -1.41
CA VAL A 269 -6.71 20.26 -1.92
C VAL A 269 -7.07 21.30 -0.86
N ALA A 270 -7.20 20.91 0.40
CA ALA A 270 -7.50 21.82 1.52
C ALA A 270 -6.43 22.92 1.72
N ALA A 271 -5.19 22.63 1.33
CA ALA A 271 -4.05 23.55 1.37
C ALA A 271 -4.06 24.60 0.23
N LEU A 272 -4.81 24.38 -0.86
CA LEU A 272 -4.99 25.37 -1.94
C LEU A 272 -5.82 26.58 -1.51
N GLY A 273 -6.66 26.41 -0.48
CA GLY A 273 -7.39 27.51 0.16
C GLY A 273 -8.66 27.98 -0.56
N GLU A 274 -9.03 27.36 -1.68
CA GLU A 274 -10.23 27.68 -2.48
C GLU A 274 -11.52 27.71 -1.63
N PRO A 275 -12.34 28.78 -1.73
CA PRO A 275 -13.63 28.88 -1.05
C PRO A 275 -14.53 27.67 -1.35
N GLY A 276 -15.20 27.15 -0.31
CA GLY A 276 -16.04 25.97 -0.41
C GLY A 276 -15.24 24.67 -0.55
N TRP A 277 -14.57 24.47 -1.69
CA TRP A 277 -13.77 23.27 -2.01
C TRP A 277 -12.77 22.89 -0.93
N ALA A 278 -11.98 23.85 -0.44
CA ALA A 278 -10.98 23.58 0.59
C ALA A 278 -11.60 23.32 1.98
N ALA A 279 -12.84 23.72 2.23
CA ALA A 279 -13.57 23.37 3.45
C ALA A 279 -14.13 21.94 3.36
N GLU A 280 -14.76 21.57 2.25
CA GLU A 280 -15.26 20.21 2.03
C GLU A 280 -14.12 19.18 2.03
N ALA A 281 -12.97 19.51 1.44
CA ALA A 281 -11.79 18.67 1.43
C ALA A 281 -11.28 18.33 2.85
N ARG A 282 -11.22 19.32 3.77
CA ARG A 282 -10.86 19.07 5.19
C ARG A 282 -11.85 18.13 5.87
N VAL A 283 -13.14 18.31 5.65
CA VAL A 283 -14.18 17.45 6.24
C VAL A 283 -14.03 16.00 5.73
N ARG A 284 -13.78 15.82 4.43
CA ARG A 284 -13.53 14.50 3.82
C ARG A 284 -12.26 13.85 4.37
N ALA A 285 -11.14 14.57 4.41
CA ALA A 285 -9.88 14.07 4.96
C ALA A 285 -9.99 13.69 6.43
N GLN A 286 -10.64 14.53 7.25
CA GLN A 286 -10.86 14.27 8.67
C GLN A 286 -11.79 13.09 8.90
N GLN A 287 -12.81 12.90 8.06
CA GLN A 287 -13.70 11.74 8.14
C GLN A 287 -12.96 10.44 7.86
N LEU A 288 -12.32 10.31 6.69
CA LEU A 288 -11.50 9.15 6.32
C LEU A 288 -10.44 8.85 7.39
N SER A 289 -9.74 9.88 7.86
CA SER A 289 -8.73 9.74 8.91
C SER A 289 -9.31 9.30 10.27
N ARG A 290 -10.55 9.67 10.62
CA ARG A 290 -11.20 9.20 11.86
C ARG A 290 -11.58 7.72 11.72
N ASP A 291 -12.30 7.39 10.66
CA ASP A 291 -12.85 6.05 10.44
C ASP A 291 -11.74 5.00 10.34
N LEU A 292 -10.65 5.32 9.64
CA LEU A 292 -9.44 4.50 9.54
C LEU A 292 -8.83 4.22 10.93
N ARG A 293 -8.61 5.27 11.74
CA ARG A 293 -8.01 5.15 13.08
C ARG A 293 -8.93 4.46 14.07
N GLU A 294 -10.25 4.58 13.94
CA GLU A 294 -11.21 3.86 14.77
C GLU A 294 -11.18 2.36 14.47
N ARG A 295 -11.27 1.98 13.18
CA ARG A 295 -11.14 0.59 12.72
C ARG A 295 -9.84 -0.04 13.22
N GLU A 296 -8.72 0.64 13.00
CA GLU A 296 -7.38 0.19 13.41
C GLU A 296 -7.28 0.05 14.95
N SER A 297 -7.72 1.05 15.70
CA SER A 297 -7.62 1.06 17.17
C SER A 297 -8.49 -0.02 17.82
N ALA A 298 -9.71 -0.24 17.31
CA ALA A 298 -10.60 -1.29 17.80
C ALA A 298 -10.03 -2.69 17.50
N TYR A 299 -9.54 -2.91 16.27
CA TYR A 299 -8.88 -4.17 15.88
C TYR A 299 -7.63 -4.46 16.73
N LYS A 300 -6.77 -3.46 16.95
CA LYS A 300 -5.56 -3.59 17.78
C LYS A 300 -5.90 -3.90 19.24
N ARG A 301 -6.90 -3.23 19.83
CA ARG A 301 -7.32 -3.47 21.22
C ARG A 301 -7.82 -4.91 21.40
N LEU A 302 -8.73 -5.35 20.52
CA LEU A 302 -9.19 -6.74 20.48
C LEU A 302 -8.02 -7.73 20.36
N SER A 303 -7.13 -7.52 19.39
CA SER A 303 -6.06 -8.47 19.05
C SER A 303 -4.96 -8.57 20.11
N PHE A 304 -4.57 -7.45 20.74
CA PHE A 304 -3.34 -7.34 21.52
C PHE A 304 -3.55 -6.92 22.99
N THR A 305 -4.74 -6.46 23.38
CA THR A 305 -5.03 -6.04 24.77
C THR A 305 -6.12 -6.92 25.40
N ASP A 306 -7.25 -7.08 24.73
CA ASP A 306 -8.44 -7.71 25.29
C ASP A 306 -8.40 -9.23 25.05
N GLY A 307 -8.09 -9.66 23.83
CA GLY A 307 -7.99 -11.06 23.42
C GLY A 307 -7.06 -11.94 24.29
N PRO A 308 -5.81 -11.52 24.59
CA PRO A 308 -4.93 -12.26 25.49
C PRO A 308 -5.45 -12.43 26.93
N ARG A 309 -6.45 -11.63 27.33
CA ARG A 309 -7.07 -11.66 28.67
C ARG A 309 -8.40 -12.42 28.69
N LEU A 310 -8.95 -12.79 27.54
CA LEU A 310 -10.27 -13.40 27.39
C LEU A 310 -10.45 -14.68 28.24
N ALA A 311 -9.39 -15.44 28.49
CA ALA A 311 -9.40 -16.64 29.34
C ALA A 311 -9.55 -16.39 30.85
N ILE A 312 -9.28 -15.17 31.31
CA ILE A 312 -9.29 -14.78 32.75
C ILE A 312 -10.32 -13.68 33.06
N ALA A 313 -10.79 -12.97 32.05
CA ALA A 313 -11.83 -11.95 32.14
C ALA A 313 -12.58 -11.92 30.79
N PRO A 314 -13.62 -12.76 30.59
CA PRO A 314 -14.27 -12.88 29.28
C PRO A 314 -15.00 -11.60 28.86
N ASP A 315 -15.54 -10.84 29.83
CA ASP A 315 -16.32 -9.62 29.61
C ASP A 315 -15.52 -8.44 29.02
N VAL A 316 -14.20 -8.58 28.85
CA VAL A 316 -13.35 -7.54 28.23
C VAL A 316 -13.62 -7.37 26.72
N VAL A 317 -14.17 -8.38 26.05
CA VAL A 317 -14.61 -8.27 24.65
C VAL A 317 -16.14 -8.31 24.61
N THR A 318 -16.78 -7.18 24.35
CA THR A 318 -18.24 -7.13 24.31
C THR A 318 -18.80 -7.87 23.09
N PRO A 319 -20.07 -8.32 23.13
CA PRO A 319 -20.70 -8.99 22.00
C PRO A 319 -20.72 -8.16 20.71
N GLU A 320 -20.71 -6.83 20.82
CA GLU A 320 -20.67 -5.90 19.69
C GLU A 320 -19.31 -5.93 19.00
N VAL A 321 -18.22 -5.95 19.78
CA VAL A 321 -16.84 -6.09 19.26
C VAL A 321 -16.66 -7.47 18.61
N ALA A 322 -17.20 -8.53 19.23
CA ALA A 322 -17.17 -9.88 18.66
C ALA A 322 -17.94 -9.97 17.33
N ARG A 323 -19.11 -9.32 17.21
CA ARG A 323 -19.86 -9.23 15.94
C ARG A 323 -19.19 -8.32 14.90
N ARG A 324 -18.39 -7.34 15.29
CA ARG A 324 -17.65 -6.43 14.39
C ARG A 324 -16.40 -7.06 13.79
N PHE A 325 -15.74 -7.97 14.50
CA PHE A 325 -14.50 -8.62 14.08
C PHE A 325 -14.55 -10.16 14.29
N PRO A 326 -15.50 -10.88 13.65
CA PRO A 326 -15.86 -12.24 14.04
C PRO A 326 -14.74 -13.27 13.83
N GLY A 327 -13.88 -13.12 12.82
CA GLY A 327 -12.78 -14.05 12.57
C GLY A 327 -11.68 -13.98 13.63
N VAL A 328 -11.19 -12.78 13.93
CA VAL A 328 -10.24 -12.58 15.03
C VAL A 328 -10.86 -12.93 16.37
N ALA A 329 -12.12 -12.57 16.63
CA ALA A 329 -12.81 -12.97 17.86
C ALA A 329 -12.91 -14.51 18.00
N ARG A 330 -13.22 -15.25 16.92
CA ARG A 330 -13.23 -16.72 16.90
C ARG A 330 -11.82 -17.31 17.09
N LEU A 331 -10.78 -16.70 16.51
CA LEU A 331 -9.38 -17.12 16.75
C LEU A 331 -9.00 -16.98 18.23
N LEU A 332 -9.28 -15.82 18.83
CA LEU A 332 -8.99 -15.52 20.23
C LEU A 332 -9.78 -16.43 21.18
N PHE A 333 -11.04 -16.76 20.86
CA PHE A 333 -11.88 -17.66 21.64
C PHE A 333 -11.26 -19.07 21.81
N TYR A 334 -10.77 -19.71 20.74
CA TYR A 334 -10.14 -21.04 20.91
C TYR A 334 -8.90 -20.97 21.80
N ASP A 335 -8.08 -19.92 21.64
CA ASP A 335 -6.87 -19.74 22.43
C ASP A 335 -7.19 -19.37 23.89
N ALA A 336 -8.34 -18.75 24.16
CA ALA A 336 -8.88 -18.58 25.50
C ALA A 336 -9.30 -19.91 26.14
N VAL A 337 -10.07 -20.76 25.43
CA VAL A 337 -10.46 -22.10 25.93
C VAL A 337 -9.24 -23.03 26.13
N ARG A 338 -8.18 -22.87 25.33
CA ARG A 338 -6.90 -23.60 25.48
C ARG A 338 -6.06 -23.14 26.67
N SER A 339 -6.07 -21.84 26.99
CA SER A 339 -5.31 -21.25 28.10
C SER A 339 -6.08 -21.20 29.42
N ALA A 340 -7.41 -21.39 29.40
CA ALA A 340 -8.24 -21.49 30.58
C ALA A 340 -7.83 -22.66 31.49
N THR A 341 -7.61 -22.36 32.77
CA THR A 341 -7.02 -23.29 33.75
C THR A 341 -8.03 -23.95 34.70
N SER A 342 -9.33 -23.67 34.53
CA SER A 342 -10.41 -24.29 35.29
C SER A 342 -11.69 -24.47 34.45
N ALA A 343 -12.54 -25.42 34.84
CA ALA A 343 -13.87 -25.63 34.25
C ALA A 343 -14.78 -24.40 34.38
N GLU A 344 -14.56 -23.56 35.40
CA GLU A 344 -15.27 -22.30 35.61
C GLU A 344 -14.85 -21.25 34.58
N ALA A 345 -13.55 -21.06 34.34
CA ALA A 345 -13.05 -20.14 33.31
C ALA A 345 -13.53 -20.54 31.90
N VAL A 346 -13.61 -21.85 31.61
CA VAL A 346 -14.18 -22.33 30.34
C VAL A 346 -15.70 -22.08 30.26
N ARG A 347 -16.45 -22.30 31.34
CA ARG A 347 -17.89 -22.00 31.40
C ARG A 347 -18.19 -20.51 31.27
N ALA A 348 -17.30 -19.63 31.76
CA ALA A 348 -17.46 -18.19 31.63
C ALA A 348 -17.36 -17.70 30.17
N LEU A 349 -16.83 -18.52 29.24
CA LEU A 349 -16.78 -18.22 27.81
C LEU A 349 -18.07 -18.59 27.05
N THR A 350 -19.06 -19.25 27.68
CA THR A 350 -20.32 -19.66 27.02
C THR A 350 -21.09 -18.50 26.35
N PRO A 351 -21.26 -17.30 26.94
CA PRO A 351 -21.94 -16.18 26.27
C PRO A 351 -21.20 -15.68 25.02
N PHE A 352 -19.87 -15.78 25.02
CA PHE A 352 -19.02 -15.42 23.89
C PHE A 352 -19.15 -16.45 22.76
N ALA A 353 -19.17 -17.74 23.12
CA ALA A 353 -19.44 -18.84 22.19
C ALA A 353 -20.77 -18.66 21.46
N HIS A 354 -21.87 -18.44 22.20
CA HIS A 354 -23.20 -18.17 21.62
C HIS A 354 -23.20 -16.93 20.71
N THR A 355 -22.47 -15.87 21.07
CA THR A 355 -22.37 -14.65 20.24
C THR A 355 -21.73 -14.94 18.88
N LEU A 356 -20.67 -15.76 18.86
CA LEU A 356 -19.99 -16.14 17.63
C LEU A 356 -20.78 -17.18 16.82
N ASP A 357 -21.33 -18.21 17.48
CA ASP A 357 -22.19 -19.20 16.82
C ASP A 357 -23.42 -18.56 16.15
N ALA A 358 -23.99 -17.49 16.74
CA ALA A 358 -25.04 -16.70 16.10
C ALA A 358 -24.58 -15.96 14.80
N VAL A 359 -23.30 -15.60 14.69
CA VAL A 359 -22.74 -15.00 13.46
C VAL A 359 -22.47 -16.07 12.40
N TYR A 360 -21.84 -17.19 12.77
CA TYR A 360 -21.46 -18.25 11.82
C TYR A 360 -22.63 -19.16 11.42
N GLY A 361 -23.60 -19.34 12.31
CA GLY A 361 -24.61 -20.40 12.23
C GLY A 361 -24.13 -21.71 12.87
N GLY A 362 -25.04 -22.40 13.57
CA GLY A 362 -24.75 -23.64 14.29
C GLY A 362 -24.54 -23.42 15.80
N ASP A 363 -23.85 -24.37 16.43
CA ASP A 363 -23.60 -24.47 17.87
C ASP A 363 -22.18 -24.99 18.18
N THR A 364 -21.26 -24.87 17.21
CA THR A 364 -19.95 -25.52 17.24
C THR A 364 -19.04 -25.01 18.36
N LEU A 365 -19.09 -23.70 18.64
CA LEU A 365 -18.26 -23.08 19.66
C LEU A 365 -18.82 -23.32 21.07
N THR A 366 -20.15 -23.31 21.22
CA THR A 366 -20.82 -23.72 22.46
C THR A 366 -20.59 -25.20 22.74
N SER A 367 -20.72 -26.08 21.74
CA SER A 367 -20.41 -27.51 21.86
C SER A 367 -18.95 -27.77 22.25
N TYR A 368 -18.01 -26.95 21.77
CA TYR A 368 -16.61 -27.03 22.18
C TYR A 368 -16.40 -26.62 23.64
N VAL A 369 -17.00 -25.51 24.11
CA VAL A 369 -17.00 -25.13 25.53
C VAL A 369 -17.66 -26.20 26.40
N ASP A 370 -18.75 -26.79 25.92
CA ASP A 370 -19.48 -27.85 26.63
C ASP A 370 -18.70 -29.15 26.73
N ARG A 371 -17.88 -29.49 25.72
CA ARG A 371 -16.92 -30.60 25.81
C ARG A 371 -15.80 -30.30 26.80
N ILE A 372 -15.20 -29.11 26.76
CA ILE A 372 -14.00 -28.78 27.55
C ILE A 372 -14.33 -28.47 29.03
N LYS A 373 -15.53 -27.97 29.36
CA LYS A 373 -15.92 -27.69 30.77
C LYS A 373 -16.03 -28.95 31.65
N TYR A 374 -16.03 -30.15 31.05
CA TYR A 374 -16.00 -31.44 31.75
C TYR A 374 -14.66 -32.20 31.62
N ALA A 375 -13.63 -31.59 31.04
CA ALA A 375 -12.30 -32.20 30.95
C ALA A 375 -11.60 -32.30 32.32
N ASP A 376 -10.63 -33.21 32.45
CA ASP A 376 -9.81 -33.30 33.67
C ASP A 376 -8.84 -32.12 33.78
N PHE A 377 -9.17 -31.16 34.66
CA PHE A 377 -8.32 -30.00 34.92
C PHE A 377 -7.09 -30.30 35.80
N THR A 378 -6.97 -31.47 36.42
CA THR A 378 -5.71 -31.87 37.10
C THR A 378 -4.60 -32.09 36.07
N VAL A 379 -4.93 -32.68 34.92
CA VAL A 379 -4.03 -32.87 33.76
C VAL A 379 -4.01 -31.63 32.86
N ARG A 380 -5.17 -31.03 32.55
CA ARG A 380 -5.26 -29.90 31.61
C ARG A 380 -4.66 -28.60 32.15
N ALA A 381 -4.88 -28.25 33.42
CA ALA A 381 -4.49 -26.92 33.92
C ALA A 381 -2.98 -26.66 33.92
N PRO A 382 -2.08 -27.62 34.26
CA PRO A 382 -0.63 -27.46 34.06
C PRO A 382 -0.24 -27.18 32.60
N LEU A 383 -0.89 -27.85 31.65
CA LEU A 383 -0.60 -27.69 30.22
C LEU A 383 -1.13 -26.37 29.68
N ALA A 384 -2.35 -25.98 30.06
CA ALA A 384 -2.95 -24.67 29.76
C ALA A 384 -2.10 -23.51 30.29
N ARG A 385 -1.52 -23.64 31.51
CA ARG A 385 -0.56 -22.65 32.06
C ARG A 385 0.72 -22.53 31.24
N ARG A 386 1.24 -23.63 30.68
CA ARG A 386 2.40 -23.59 29.75
C ARG A 386 2.05 -23.01 28.38
N TYR A 387 0.79 -23.10 27.96
CA TYR A 387 0.30 -22.55 26.69
C TYR A 387 -0.02 -21.05 26.76
N ALA A 388 -0.52 -20.55 27.88
CA ALA A 388 -0.97 -19.16 28.03
C ALA A 388 0.05 -18.06 27.57
N PRO A 389 1.37 -18.17 27.83
CA PRO A 389 2.36 -17.23 27.31
C PRO A 389 2.33 -17.07 25.78
N LEU A 390 2.10 -18.16 25.03
CA LEU A 390 1.99 -18.13 23.57
C LEU A 390 0.76 -17.36 23.08
N VAL A 391 -0.29 -17.27 23.90
CA VAL A 391 -1.49 -16.47 23.64
C VAL A 391 -1.22 -14.99 23.90
N ALA A 392 -0.44 -14.68 24.94
CA ALA A 392 0.09 -13.34 25.23
C ALA A 392 1.14 -12.83 24.22
N GLY A 393 1.58 -13.68 23.28
CA GLY A 393 2.55 -13.33 22.25
C GLY A 393 4.01 -13.52 22.66
N GLU A 394 4.27 -14.16 23.81
CA GLU A 394 5.62 -14.58 24.20
C GLU A 394 6.11 -15.70 23.27
N GLN A 395 7.41 -15.71 22.96
CA GLN A 395 8.04 -16.81 22.24
C GLN A 395 8.77 -17.73 23.22
N LEU A 396 8.38 -19.00 23.21
CA LEU A 396 9.18 -20.08 23.81
C LEU A 396 10.41 -20.35 22.94
N ASP A 397 11.53 -20.73 23.56
CA ASP A 397 12.67 -21.27 22.83
C ASP A 397 12.40 -22.67 22.26
N ASP A 398 13.24 -23.13 21.34
CA ASP A 398 13.08 -24.41 20.64
C ASP A 398 13.04 -25.62 21.60
N ALA A 399 13.66 -25.56 22.78
CA ALA A 399 13.61 -26.65 23.75
C ALA A 399 12.28 -26.61 24.53
N ALA A 400 11.90 -25.45 25.06
CA ALA A 400 10.64 -25.25 25.78
C ALA A 400 9.41 -25.54 24.90
N ALA A 401 9.45 -25.18 23.61
CA ALA A 401 8.43 -25.46 22.62
C ALA A 401 8.29 -26.96 22.34
N ARG A 402 9.41 -27.68 22.09
CA ARG A 402 9.40 -29.14 21.87
C ARG A 402 8.93 -29.89 23.10
N ASP A 403 9.37 -29.48 24.29
CA ASP A 403 8.96 -30.10 25.56
C ASP A 403 7.47 -29.90 25.86
N LEU A 404 6.93 -28.71 25.56
CA LEU A 404 5.48 -28.45 25.63
C LEU A 404 4.70 -29.35 24.67
N ILE A 405 5.10 -29.43 23.40
CA ILE A 405 4.45 -30.28 22.40
C ILE A 405 4.53 -31.77 22.79
N ALA A 406 5.67 -32.23 23.33
CA ALA A 406 5.83 -33.59 23.81
C ALA A 406 4.89 -33.91 25.00
N ALA A 407 4.81 -33.00 25.98
CA ALA A 407 3.90 -33.15 27.12
C ALA A 407 2.41 -33.13 26.69
N LEU A 408 2.05 -32.30 25.72
CA LEU A 408 0.70 -32.23 25.15
C LEU A 408 0.29 -33.52 24.43
N ARG A 409 1.20 -34.09 23.62
CA ARG A 409 1.01 -35.41 22.99
C ARG A 409 0.85 -36.53 24.02
N ALA A 410 1.72 -36.57 25.03
CA ALA A 410 1.70 -37.61 26.07
C ALA A 410 0.45 -37.57 26.95
N ALA A 411 -0.19 -36.39 27.08
CA ALA A 411 -1.44 -36.21 27.82
C ALA A 411 -2.71 -36.28 26.95
N HIS A 412 -2.59 -36.54 25.64
CA HIS A 412 -3.69 -36.49 24.67
C HIS A 412 -4.49 -35.17 24.71
N ALA A 413 -3.79 -34.05 24.97
CA ALA A 413 -4.37 -32.71 25.08
C ALA A 413 -4.55 -32.07 23.70
N ASP A 414 -5.22 -32.79 22.79
CA ASP A 414 -5.22 -32.58 21.34
C ASP A 414 -5.67 -31.17 20.89
N ASP A 415 -6.61 -30.54 21.60
CA ASP A 415 -7.07 -29.19 21.28
C ASP A 415 -6.02 -28.11 21.59
N ILE A 416 -5.27 -28.27 22.69
CA ILE A 416 -4.12 -27.42 23.05
C ILE A 416 -2.92 -27.77 22.17
N LEU A 417 -2.69 -29.04 21.83
CA LEU A 417 -1.64 -29.50 20.92
C LEU A 417 -1.75 -28.85 19.53
N LEU A 418 -2.96 -28.83 18.96
CA LEU A 418 -3.27 -28.12 17.70
C LEU A 418 -2.88 -26.64 17.81
N GLY A 419 -3.27 -25.97 18.89
CA GLY A 419 -2.91 -24.59 19.17
C GLY A 419 -1.40 -24.37 19.32
N ALA A 420 -0.71 -25.27 20.02
CA ALA A 420 0.73 -25.20 20.28
C ALA A 420 1.54 -25.34 18.99
N ILE A 421 1.26 -26.35 18.15
CA ILE A 421 1.95 -26.56 16.87
C ILE A 421 1.87 -25.31 15.97
N VAL A 422 0.74 -24.58 16.00
CA VAL A 422 0.55 -23.33 15.24
C VAL A 422 1.20 -22.13 15.91
N ARG A 423 1.12 -22.00 17.24
CA ARG A 423 1.67 -20.86 17.99
C ARG A 423 3.19 -20.88 18.18
N THR A 424 3.82 -22.06 18.26
CA THR A 424 5.29 -22.18 18.34
C THR A 424 5.96 -22.19 16.96
N ALA A 425 5.20 -22.16 15.87
CA ALA A 425 5.74 -22.17 14.51
C ALA A 425 6.48 -20.84 14.20
N PRO A 426 7.76 -20.86 13.78
CA PRO A 426 8.49 -19.64 13.43
C PRO A 426 7.77 -18.83 12.35
N HIS A 427 7.46 -17.58 12.65
CA HIS A 427 6.64 -16.69 11.81
C HIS A 427 5.28 -17.30 11.37
N GLY A 428 4.70 -18.21 12.16
CA GLY A 428 3.46 -18.93 11.83
C GLY A 428 3.59 -20.00 10.75
N LYS A 429 4.80 -20.29 10.27
CA LYS A 429 5.11 -21.30 9.25
C LYS A 429 5.35 -22.65 9.90
N VAL A 430 4.32 -23.48 9.97
CA VAL A 430 4.38 -24.84 10.53
C VAL A 430 5.35 -25.68 9.69
N ALA A 431 6.33 -26.30 10.34
CA ALA A 431 7.33 -27.13 9.67
C ALA A 431 6.68 -28.38 9.03
N ALA A 432 7.15 -28.77 7.85
CA ALA A 432 6.46 -29.71 6.96
C ALA A 432 6.21 -31.10 7.58
N GLU A 433 7.07 -31.54 8.49
CA GLU A 433 6.96 -32.77 9.26
C GLU A 433 5.82 -32.76 10.30
N ASN A 434 5.39 -31.59 10.78
CA ASN A 434 4.27 -31.46 11.72
C ASN A 434 2.92 -31.24 11.01
N VAL A 435 2.91 -30.95 9.70
CA VAL A 435 1.68 -30.72 8.93
C VAL A 435 0.73 -31.93 8.89
N PRO A 436 1.19 -33.19 8.72
CA PRO A 436 0.28 -34.35 8.71
C PRO A 436 -0.44 -34.55 10.05
N GLU A 437 0.26 -34.35 11.17
CA GLU A 437 -0.33 -34.39 12.52
C GLU A 437 -1.31 -33.24 12.71
N LEU A 438 -0.91 -32.01 12.37
CA LEU A 438 -1.77 -30.83 12.47
C LEU A 438 -3.06 -30.99 11.64
N ARG A 439 -2.98 -31.55 10.43
CA ARG A 439 -4.16 -31.88 9.62
C ARG A 439 -5.05 -32.88 10.34
N LYS A 440 -4.51 -34.00 10.84
CA LYS A 440 -5.29 -35.00 11.59
C LYS A 440 -6.00 -34.39 12.80
N LEU A 441 -5.30 -33.55 13.58
CA LEU A 441 -5.87 -32.80 14.71
C LEU A 441 -6.98 -31.85 14.27
N CYS A 442 -6.81 -31.17 13.13
CA CYS A 442 -7.82 -30.27 12.55
C CYS A 442 -9.10 -31.01 12.14
N GLU A 443 -9.01 -32.09 11.34
CA GLU A 443 -10.18 -32.86 10.91
C GLU A 443 -10.90 -33.49 12.13
N ALA A 444 -10.14 -33.97 13.13
CA ALA A 444 -10.68 -34.55 14.36
C ALA A 444 -11.47 -33.55 15.24
N THR A 445 -11.42 -32.24 14.96
CA THR A 445 -12.28 -31.28 15.66
C THR A 445 -13.75 -31.33 15.20
N GLY A 446 -14.00 -31.77 13.96
CA GLY A 446 -15.30 -31.65 13.28
C GLY A 446 -15.66 -30.23 12.83
N ASP A 447 -14.78 -29.24 13.03
CA ASP A 447 -15.05 -27.83 12.78
C ASP A 447 -14.44 -27.37 11.43
N PRO A 448 -15.27 -26.89 10.47
CA PRO A 448 -14.78 -26.37 9.19
C PRO A 448 -13.75 -25.23 9.32
N TRP A 449 -13.73 -24.46 10.41
CA TRP A 449 -12.69 -23.47 10.69
C TRP A 449 -11.30 -24.08 10.80
N PHE A 450 -11.20 -25.28 11.40
CA PHE A 450 -9.95 -26.01 11.52
C PHE A 450 -9.63 -26.82 10.27
N HIS A 451 -10.62 -27.37 9.56
CA HIS A 451 -10.40 -27.94 8.22
C HIS A 451 -9.67 -26.94 7.30
N LEU A 452 -10.19 -25.70 7.21
CA LEU A 452 -9.57 -24.65 6.40
C LEU A 452 -8.17 -24.26 6.91
N LEU A 453 -7.91 -24.26 8.23
CA LEU A 453 -6.55 -24.11 8.77
C LEU A 453 -5.63 -25.25 8.33
N GLY A 454 -6.11 -26.49 8.33
CA GLY A 454 -5.37 -27.68 7.89
C GLY A 454 -5.02 -27.63 6.41
N VAL A 455 -5.87 -27.04 5.57
CA VAL A 455 -5.56 -26.73 4.16
C VAL A 455 -4.55 -25.59 4.06
N GLU A 456 -4.80 -24.47 4.75
CA GLU A 456 -3.94 -23.26 4.73
C GLU A 456 -2.47 -23.59 5.07
N ARG A 457 -2.23 -24.36 6.14
CA ARG A 457 -0.87 -24.72 6.58
C ARG A 457 -0.21 -25.79 5.71
N ALA A 458 -1.00 -26.70 5.12
CA ALA A 458 -0.49 -27.67 4.15
C ALA A 458 -0.07 -27.00 2.84
N MET A 459 -0.90 -26.07 2.34
CA MET A 459 -0.60 -25.27 1.15
C MET A 459 0.69 -24.47 1.35
N ALA A 460 0.86 -23.80 2.50
CA ALA A 460 2.09 -23.08 2.81
C ALA A 460 3.34 -23.99 2.80
N ALA A 461 3.25 -25.22 3.32
CA ALA A 461 4.35 -26.19 3.32
C ALA A 461 4.64 -26.82 1.94
N LEU A 462 3.65 -26.87 1.03
CA LEU A 462 3.84 -27.24 -0.37
C LEU A 462 4.58 -26.12 -1.12
N LEU A 463 4.14 -24.87 -0.96
CA LEU A 463 4.78 -23.69 -1.58
C LEU A 463 6.22 -23.49 -1.11
N VAL A 464 6.54 -23.73 0.16
CA VAL A 464 7.93 -23.71 0.68
C VAL A 464 8.83 -24.75 0.00
N ARG A 465 8.27 -25.85 -0.51
CA ARG A 465 8.98 -26.87 -1.29
C ARG A 465 8.95 -26.61 -2.81
N GLY A 466 8.37 -25.50 -3.26
CA GLY A 466 8.17 -25.16 -4.67
C GLY A 466 7.00 -25.86 -5.36
N ASP A 467 6.27 -26.74 -4.64
CA ASP A 467 5.12 -27.49 -5.16
C ASP A 467 3.88 -26.60 -5.23
N ARG A 468 3.77 -25.85 -6.34
CA ARG A 468 2.67 -24.92 -6.58
C ARG A 468 1.40 -25.60 -7.09
N SER A 469 1.51 -26.69 -7.86
CA SER A 469 0.37 -27.44 -8.36
C SER A 469 -0.29 -28.28 -7.26
N GLY A 470 0.48 -28.92 -6.39
CA GLY A 470 -0.04 -29.57 -5.18
C GLY A 470 -0.69 -28.58 -4.22
N ALA A 471 -0.12 -27.38 -4.07
CA ALA A 471 -0.71 -26.29 -3.30
C ALA A 471 -2.05 -25.81 -3.88
N GLU A 472 -2.14 -25.59 -5.19
CA GLU A 472 -3.37 -25.20 -5.89
C GLU A 472 -4.45 -26.29 -5.81
N ALA A 473 -4.07 -27.56 -6.02
CA ALA A 473 -4.99 -28.70 -6.02
C ALA A 473 -5.74 -28.89 -4.68
N ILE A 474 -5.12 -28.57 -3.53
CA ILE A 474 -5.80 -28.62 -2.23
C ILE A 474 -6.51 -27.32 -1.86
N ALA A 475 -6.12 -26.19 -2.47
CA ALA A 475 -6.66 -24.88 -2.15
C ALA A 475 -7.96 -24.56 -2.92
N LEU A 476 -8.07 -24.98 -4.18
CA LEU A 476 -9.26 -24.70 -5.00
C LEU A 476 -10.55 -25.32 -4.43
N PRO A 477 -10.61 -26.60 -3.99
CA PRO A 477 -11.83 -27.15 -3.38
C PRO A 477 -12.20 -26.46 -2.06
N ALA A 478 -11.20 -26.06 -1.26
CA ALA A 478 -11.45 -25.29 -0.04
C ALA A 478 -12.04 -23.90 -0.37
N LEU A 479 -11.53 -23.22 -1.40
CA LEU A 479 -12.06 -21.94 -1.87
C LEU A 479 -13.45 -22.03 -2.51
N GLU A 480 -13.87 -23.22 -2.96
CA GLU A 480 -15.25 -23.48 -3.39
C GLU A 480 -16.21 -23.51 -2.20
N THR A 481 -15.89 -24.21 -1.11
CA THR A 481 -16.68 -24.16 0.15
C THR A 481 -16.73 -22.75 0.76
N CYS A 482 -15.74 -21.92 0.46
CA CYS A 482 -15.70 -20.50 0.77
C CYS A 482 -16.64 -19.63 -0.07
N GLN A 483 -17.45 -20.17 -0.98
CA GLN A 483 -18.51 -19.40 -1.63
C GLN A 483 -19.77 -19.30 -0.78
N THR A 484 -20.07 -20.34 0.02
CA THR A 484 -21.30 -20.45 0.82
C THR A 484 -21.06 -20.36 2.34
N SER A 485 -19.86 -20.67 2.83
CA SER A 485 -19.53 -20.53 4.26
C SER A 485 -19.27 -19.07 4.67
N ARG A 486 -19.56 -18.76 5.95
CA ARG A 486 -19.29 -17.45 6.58
C ARG A 486 -17.87 -17.33 7.17
N LEU A 487 -16.95 -18.21 6.78
CA LEU A 487 -15.64 -18.40 7.43
C LEU A 487 -14.57 -17.46 6.84
N ASP A 488 -14.95 -16.19 6.61
CA ASP A 488 -14.22 -15.25 5.76
C ASP A 488 -12.73 -15.15 6.11
N TYR A 489 -12.36 -15.00 7.38
CA TYR A 489 -10.96 -14.96 7.85
C TYR A 489 -10.07 -16.11 7.33
N ARG A 490 -10.62 -17.34 7.22
CA ARG A 490 -9.87 -18.50 6.70
C ARG A 490 -9.86 -18.51 5.17
N CYS A 491 -11.00 -18.22 4.56
CA CYS A 491 -11.16 -18.12 3.11
C CYS A 491 -10.26 -17.05 2.49
N VAL A 492 -10.14 -15.91 3.16
CA VAL A 492 -9.23 -14.81 2.86
C VAL A 492 -7.77 -15.26 2.96
N ALA A 493 -7.37 -15.88 4.07
CA ALA A 493 -5.99 -16.35 4.23
C ALA A 493 -5.57 -17.34 3.12
N ILE A 494 -6.45 -18.26 2.73
CA ILE A 494 -6.20 -19.20 1.62
C ILE A 494 -6.11 -18.46 0.28
N ALA A 495 -7.06 -17.57 -0.02
CA ALA A 495 -7.07 -16.79 -1.26
C ALA A 495 -5.84 -15.89 -1.42
N MET A 496 -5.35 -15.31 -0.32
CA MET A 496 -4.14 -14.50 -0.28
C MET A 496 -2.89 -15.30 -0.67
N ILE A 497 -2.69 -16.47 -0.04
CA ILE A 497 -1.50 -17.31 -0.26
C ILE A 497 -1.51 -17.92 -1.67
N LEU A 498 -2.68 -18.36 -2.18
CA LEU A 498 -2.80 -18.85 -3.55
C LEU A 498 -2.64 -17.72 -4.59
N GLY A 499 -3.15 -16.51 -4.30
CA GLY A 499 -2.94 -15.33 -5.13
C GLY A 499 -1.47 -14.92 -5.24
N GLU A 500 -0.74 -14.91 -4.12
CA GLU A 500 0.72 -14.70 -4.06
C GLU A 500 1.47 -15.78 -4.88
N SER A 501 1.03 -17.05 -4.80
CA SER A 501 1.54 -18.14 -5.63
C SER A 501 1.31 -17.92 -7.14
N TYR A 502 0.14 -17.39 -7.54
CA TYR A 502 -0.15 -17.03 -8.94
C TYR A 502 0.71 -15.87 -9.44
N ILE A 503 1.01 -14.86 -8.62
CA ILE A 503 2.00 -13.81 -8.97
C ILE A 503 3.36 -14.46 -9.24
N HIS A 504 3.81 -15.38 -8.38
CA HIS A 504 5.07 -16.12 -8.57
C HIS A 504 5.06 -17.13 -9.74
N MET A 505 3.92 -17.33 -10.42
CA MET A 505 3.80 -18.10 -11.66
C MET A 505 3.51 -17.22 -12.89
N VAL A 506 3.49 -15.88 -12.72
CA VAL A 506 3.10 -14.91 -13.76
C VAL A 506 1.68 -15.15 -14.31
N ARG A 507 0.82 -15.86 -13.54
CA ARG A 507 -0.61 -16.05 -13.85
C ARG A 507 -1.40 -14.82 -13.40
N LEU A 508 -1.07 -13.66 -13.98
CA LEU A 508 -1.48 -12.35 -13.45
C LEU A 508 -3.00 -12.11 -13.51
N SER A 509 -3.70 -12.69 -14.49
CA SER A 509 -5.16 -12.66 -14.60
C SER A 509 -5.85 -13.47 -13.49
N ASP A 510 -5.38 -14.69 -13.21
CA ASP A 510 -5.83 -15.52 -12.09
C ASP A 510 -5.52 -14.87 -10.74
N ALA A 511 -4.28 -14.38 -10.58
CA ALA A 511 -3.83 -13.66 -9.41
C ALA A 511 -4.75 -12.47 -9.12
N ARG A 512 -4.97 -11.57 -10.09
CA ARG A 512 -5.83 -10.39 -9.93
C ARG A 512 -7.28 -10.78 -9.63
N ARG A 513 -7.84 -11.77 -10.33
CA ARG A 513 -9.20 -12.28 -10.08
C ARG A 513 -9.38 -12.82 -8.65
N LEU A 514 -8.38 -13.53 -8.11
CA LEU A 514 -8.42 -14.09 -6.76
C LEU A 514 -8.13 -13.04 -5.67
N ILE A 515 -7.14 -12.16 -5.91
CA ILE A 515 -6.70 -11.11 -4.99
C ILE A 515 -7.81 -10.07 -4.78
N THR A 516 -8.48 -9.60 -5.84
CA THR A 516 -9.63 -8.69 -5.70
C THR A 516 -10.77 -9.32 -4.89
N ARG A 517 -11.19 -10.55 -5.24
CA ARG A 517 -12.24 -11.28 -4.50
C ARG A 517 -11.87 -11.51 -3.03
N GLY A 518 -10.60 -11.74 -2.72
CA GLY A 518 -10.07 -11.89 -1.37
C GLY A 518 -10.07 -10.57 -0.58
N ALA A 519 -9.58 -9.49 -1.18
CA ALA A 519 -9.55 -8.16 -0.57
C ALA A 519 -10.95 -7.63 -0.27
N ASP A 520 -11.90 -7.77 -1.21
CA ASP A 520 -13.28 -7.31 -1.01
C ASP A 520 -14.02 -8.12 0.04
N ARG A 521 -13.67 -9.41 0.18
CA ARG A 521 -14.13 -10.24 1.30
C ARG A 521 -13.57 -9.72 2.62
N ALA A 522 -12.24 -9.54 2.73
CA ALA A 522 -11.57 -9.04 3.93
C ALA A 522 -12.16 -7.70 4.40
N ARG A 523 -12.42 -6.77 3.45
CA ARG A 523 -13.09 -5.49 3.70
C ARG A 523 -14.50 -5.65 4.28
N ARG A 524 -15.34 -6.50 3.68
CA ARG A 524 -16.71 -6.76 4.18
C ARG A 524 -16.71 -7.42 5.56
N SER A 525 -15.82 -8.40 5.80
CA SER A 525 -15.67 -9.06 7.10
C SER A 525 -14.88 -8.25 8.13
N SER A 526 -14.41 -7.05 7.77
CA SER A 526 -13.65 -6.12 8.64
C SER A 526 -12.30 -6.67 9.15
N GLU A 527 -11.69 -7.59 8.42
CA GLU A 527 -10.47 -8.30 8.83
C GLU A 527 -9.21 -7.47 8.51
N TRP A 528 -9.07 -6.35 9.24
CA TRP A 528 -8.06 -5.29 9.05
C TRP A 528 -6.67 -5.78 8.65
N TYR A 529 -6.06 -6.68 9.43
CA TYR A 529 -4.68 -7.14 9.16
C TYR A 529 -4.57 -7.98 7.88
N GLN A 530 -5.66 -8.58 7.42
CA GLN A 530 -5.69 -9.27 6.13
C GLN A 530 -5.92 -8.29 4.98
N GLU A 531 -6.77 -7.28 5.18
CA GLU A 531 -6.99 -6.15 4.26
C GLU A 531 -5.69 -5.39 3.96
N GLU A 532 -4.89 -5.04 4.98
CA GLU A 532 -3.57 -4.41 4.80
C GLU A 532 -2.62 -5.25 3.93
N ARG A 533 -2.59 -6.57 4.13
CA ARG A 533 -1.72 -7.47 3.35
C ARG A 533 -2.14 -7.63 1.88
N TYR A 534 -3.39 -7.35 1.52
CA TYR A 534 -3.76 -7.29 0.10
C TYR A 534 -3.19 -6.07 -0.61
N LEU A 535 -2.94 -4.96 0.10
CA LEU A 535 -2.32 -3.77 -0.51
C LEU A 535 -0.91 -4.10 -1.03
N GLU A 536 -0.16 -4.93 -0.31
CA GLU A 536 1.15 -5.44 -0.75
C GLU A 536 1.06 -6.30 -2.02
N LEU A 537 -0.01 -7.10 -2.17
CA LEU A 537 -0.25 -7.93 -3.35
C LEU A 537 -0.75 -7.13 -4.55
N PHE A 538 -1.59 -6.12 -4.34
CA PHE A 538 -1.99 -5.18 -5.40
C PHE A 538 -0.82 -4.35 -5.92
N ALA A 539 0.08 -3.90 -5.02
CA ALA A 539 1.32 -3.24 -5.43
C ALA A 539 2.19 -4.14 -6.33
N GLN A 540 2.36 -5.41 -5.96
CA GLN A 540 3.08 -6.39 -6.78
C GLN A 540 2.38 -6.62 -8.14
N LEU A 541 1.06 -6.79 -8.15
CA LEU A 541 0.27 -6.93 -9.39
C LEU A 541 0.31 -5.71 -10.31
N ALA A 542 0.51 -4.52 -9.76
CA ALA A 542 0.69 -3.31 -10.56
C ALA A 542 2.07 -3.31 -11.21
N VAL A 543 3.15 -3.49 -10.42
CA VAL A 543 4.54 -3.49 -10.92
C VAL A 543 4.81 -4.61 -11.94
N ILE A 544 4.32 -5.82 -11.69
CA ILE A 544 4.59 -6.99 -12.54
C ILE A 544 3.64 -7.05 -13.76
N GLY A 545 2.48 -6.38 -13.70
CA GLY A 545 1.51 -6.35 -14.79
C GLY A 545 1.80 -5.32 -15.89
N ASP A 546 2.83 -4.50 -15.72
CA ASP A 546 3.31 -3.49 -16.68
C ASP A 546 4.72 -3.02 -16.26
N ASP A 547 5.68 -3.94 -16.33
CA ASP A 547 7.09 -3.65 -16.10
C ASP A 547 7.77 -3.00 -17.33
N VAL A 548 7.15 -3.11 -18.51
CA VAL A 548 7.65 -2.57 -19.79
C VAL A 548 7.38 -1.08 -19.96
N SER A 549 6.14 -0.59 -19.75
CA SER A 549 5.80 0.83 -19.94
C SER A 549 5.80 1.62 -18.63
N GLY A 550 5.53 0.96 -17.50
CA GLY A 550 5.48 1.58 -16.18
C GLY A 550 4.29 2.53 -15.99
N SER A 551 3.27 2.48 -16.84
CA SER A 551 2.03 3.25 -16.71
C SER A 551 1.29 2.94 -15.41
N THR A 552 1.43 1.72 -14.87
CA THR A 552 0.86 1.29 -13.58
C THR A 552 1.66 1.74 -12.35
N LEU A 553 2.85 2.34 -12.51
CA LEU A 553 3.67 2.80 -11.37
C LEU A 553 2.94 3.77 -10.40
N PRO A 554 1.99 4.64 -10.81
CA PRO A 554 1.18 5.42 -9.89
C PRO A 554 0.28 4.54 -8.99
N VAL A 555 -0.27 3.47 -9.55
CA VAL A 555 -1.10 2.48 -8.85
C VAL A 555 -0.26 1.74 -7.81
N ALA A 556 0.92 1.25 -8.21
CA ALA A 556 1.89 0.64 -7.30
C ALA A 556 2.31 1.59 -6.17
N ARG A 557 2.53 2.87 -6.49
CA ARG A 557 2.86 3.93 -5.52
C ARG A 557 1.72 4.16 -4.53
N ALA A 558 0.47 4.19 -4.98
CA ALA A 558 -0.70 4.38 -4.11
C ALA A 558 -0.90 3.22 -3.12
N TYR A 559 -0.83 1.97 -3.60
CA TYR A 559 -0.95 0.79 -2.73
C TYR A 559 0.20 0.68 -1.72
N THR A 560 1.45 0.87 -2.15
CA THR A 560 2.62 0.88 -1.23
C THR A 560 2.56 2.05 -0.25
N HIS A 561 2.13 3.23 -0.68
CA HIS A 561 1.98 4.38 0.20
C HIS A 561 0.93 4.12 1.28
N SER A 562 -0.25 3.59 0.92
CA SER A 562 -1.31 3.31 1.90
C SER A 562 -0.87 2.27 2.95
N SER A 563 -0.14 1.22 2.54
CA SER A 563 0.45 0.20 3.44
C SER A 563 1.52 0.81 4.38
N ILE A 564 2.35 1.72 3.87
CA ILE A 564 3.36 2.42 4.68
C ILE A 564 2.69 3.43 5.63
N ALA A 565 1.63 4.12 5.19
CA ALA A 565 0.93 5.13 5.98
C ALA A 565 0.26 4.52 7.22
N SER A 566 -0.44 3.38 7.08
CA SER A 566 -0.97 2.66 8.26
C SER A 566 0.17 2.16 9.15
N THR A 567 1.19 1.52 8.57
CA THR A 567 2.38 1.03 9.29
C THR A 567 3.13 2.13 10.08
N LEU A 568 3.14 3.37 9.59
CA LEU A 568 3.73 4.52 10.29
C LEU A 568 2.85 5.04 11.42
N GLN A 569 1.52 4.98 11.30
CA GLN A 569 0.61 5.33 12.40
C GLN A 569 0.79 4.39 13.61
N VAL A 570 1.19 3.13 13.39
CA VAL A 570 1.58 2.18 14.47
C VAL A 570 2.72 2.72 15.37
N ARG A 571 3.60 3.61 14.87
CA ARG A 571 4.81 4.06 15.59
C ARG A 571 4.66 5.35 16.41
N GLY A 572 3.56 6.07 16.23
CA GLY A 572 3.31 7.35 16.90
C GLY A 572 4.24 8.51 16.47
N PRO A 573 3.83 9.77 16.70
CA PRO A 573 4.53 10.95 16.17
C PRO A 573 5.89 11.22 16.82
N SER A 574 6.19 10.63 17.98
CA SER A 574 7.41 10.85 18.76
C SER A 574 8.69 10.25 18.17
N SER A 575 8.62 9.51 17.05
CA SER A 575 9.76 8.84 16.41
C SER A 575 10.20 9.46 15.07
N LEU A 576 9.47 10.45 14.53
CA LEU A 576 9.69 10.98 13.18
C LEU A 576 10.76 12.09 13.12
N THR A 577 12.00 11.69 12.84
CA THR A 577 12.99 12.61 12.25
C THR A 577 12.54 12.99 10.84
N ARG A 578 12.22 14.27 10.60
CA ARG A 578 11.74 14.78 9.30
C ARG A 578 12.74 14.51 8.17
N VAL A 579 12.45 13.51 7.32
CA VAL A 579 13.17 13.29 6.05
C VAL A 579 12.75 14.36 5.04
N ARG A 580 13.44 15.50 5.05
CA ARG A 580 13.31 16.50 3.98
C ARG A 580 14.02 15.99 2.72
N CYS A 581 13.27 15.46 1.76
CA CYS A 581 13.76 15.29 0.40
C CYS A 581 14.05 16.68 -0.21
N LYS A 582 15.32 17.08 -0.26
CA LYS A 582 15.74 18.20 -1.12
C LYS A 582 15.59 17.75 -2.58
N ARG A 583 14.95 18.58 -3.42
CA ARG A 583 15.08 18.45 -4.88
C ARG A 583 16.56 18.48 -5.23
N ILE A 584 17.02 17.48 -5.99
CA ILE A 584 18.28 17.55 -6.73
C ILE A 584 17.94 18.22 -8.07
N ALA A 585 18.47 19.42 -8.30
CA ALA A 585 18.42 20.02 -9.63
C ALA A 585 19.48 19.35 -10.51
N LEU A 586 19.13 19.06 -11.76
CA LEU A 586 20.04 18.50 -12.76
C LEU A 586 20.46 19.64 -13.70
N GLU A 587 21.62 20.22 -13.46
CA GLU A 587 22.24 21.19 -14.37
C GLU A 587 23.16 20.47 -15.38
N PRO A 588 23.14 20.83 -16.68
CA PRO A 588 23.98 20.21 -17.69
C PRO A 588 25.43 20.74 -17.62
N SER A 589 26.40 19.83 -17.58
CA SER A 589 27.83 20.17 -17.68
C SER A 589 28.21 20.56 -19.12
N PRO A 590 29.06 21.58 -19.35
CA PRO A 590 29.42 22.03 -20.70
C PRO A 590 30.24 21.00 -21.49
N ALA A 591 30.01 20.94 -22.80
CA ALA A 591 30.69 20.01 -23.70
C ALA A 591 32.12 20.46 -24.04
N SER A 592 33.09 19.55 -23.90
CA SER A 592 34.47 19.76 -24.38
C SER A 592 34.59 19.37 -25.87
N PRO A 593 35.21 20.20 -26.73
CA PRO A 593 35.33 19.90 -28.15
C PRO A 593 36.56 19.04 -28.45
N THR A 594 36.37 17.80 -28.95
CA THR A 594 37.22 17.14 -29.98
C THR A 594 36.78 15.69 -30.23
N CYS A 595 36.11 15.42 -31.36
CA CYS A 595 36.21 14.12 -32.03
C CYS A 595 35.80 14.25 -33.50
N SER A 596 36.74 14.04 -34.43
CA SER A 596 36.54 14.29 -35.87
C SER A 596 36.95 13.09 -36.72
N SER A 597 36.09 12.07 -36.80
CA SER A 597 36.11 11.08 -37.90
C SER A 597 34.72 10.43 -38.05
N ARG A 598 34.40 9.89 -39.23
CA ARG A 598 33.05 9.42 -39.59
C ARG A 598 32.81 7.95 -39.24
N ARG A 599 31.96 7.68 -38.24
CA ARG A 599 31.01 6.56 -38.14
C ARG A 599 29.97 6.86 -37.06
N THR A 600 28.82 6.21 -37.10
CA THR A 600 27.59 6.65 -36.42
C THR A 600 27.60 6.34 -34.92
N CYS A 601 27.54 7.37 -34.07
CA CYS A 601 27.44 7.22 -32.62
C CYS A 601 25.99 7.29 -32.13
N CYS A 602 25.41 6.15 -31.74
CA CYS A 602 24.19 6.12 -30.94
C CYS A 602 24.55 6.25 -29.45
N ALA A 603 24.53 7.46 -28.91
CA ALA A 603 24.94 7.73 -27.53
C ALA A 603 23.76 7.67 -26.55
N THR A 604 23.52 6.51 -25.92
CA THR A 604 22.58 6.38 -24.80
C THR A 604 23.19 6.97 -23.50
N PRO A 605 22.53 7.92 -22.81
CA PRO A 605 23.07 8.51 -21.57
C PRO A 605 23.05 7.51 -20.41
N ARG A 606 24.25 7.09 -19.97
CA ARG A 606 24.43 6.07 -18.92
C ARG A 606 24.48 6.71 -17.52
N TRP A 607 23.35 6.76 -16.83
CA TRP A 607 23.23 7.36 -15.50
C TRP A 607 23.96 6.55 -14.42
N VAL A 608 25.00 7.13 -13.80
CA VAL A 608 25.77 6.50 -12.72
C VAL A 608 25.25 6.94 -11.35
N VAL A 609 24.48 6.07 -10.68
CA VAL A 609 23.96 6.33 -9.33
C VAL A 609 25.00 5.98 -8.27
N GLN A 610 25.75 6.96 -7.76
CA GLN A 610 26.59 6.78 -6.57
C GLN A 610 25.72 6.70 -5.29
N ARG A 611 25.61 5.51 -4.71
CA ARG A 611 24.68 5.20 -3.61
C ARG A 611 25.34 5.33 -2.22
N THR A 612 25.59 6.54 -1.76
CA THR A 612 26.22 6.83 -0.45
C THR A 612 25.23 6.89 0.72
N LEU A 613 24.55 5.77 1.01
CA LEU A 613 23.69 5.62 2.20
C LEU A 613 24.49 5.09 3.42
N ARG A 614 24.77 5.96 4.39
CA ARG A 614 25.14 5.54 5.77
C ARG A 614 23.90 5.52 6.65
N SER A 615 23.30 4.35 6.85
CA SER A 615 22.12 4.16 7.70
C SER A 615 22.50 3.70 9.11
N SER A 616 22.39 4.59 10.10
CA SER A 616 22.44 4.24 11.53
C SER A 616 21.05 3.90 12.05
N VAL A 617 20.70 2.62 12.09
CA VAL A 617 19.35 2.12 12.46
C VAL A 617 19.36 1.48 13.87
N PRO A 618 18.54 1.93 14.82
CA PRO A 618 18.32 1.25 16.10
C PRO A 618 17.53 -0.07 15.94
N ARG A 619 17.79 -1.06 16.80
CA ARG A 619 17.15 -2.40 16.77
C ARG A 619 15.99 -2.52 17.77
N SER A 620 14.76 -2.54 17.26
CA SER A 620 13.52 -3.01 17.92
C SER A 620 12.35 -2.93 16.92
N LEU A 621 11.35 -3.81 16.86
CA LEU A 621 11.10 -5.11 17.50
C LEU A 621 10.47 -6.05 16.44
N MET A 622 11.10 -7.19 16.17
CA MET A 622 10.51 -8.39 15.55
C MET A 622 11.51 -9.54 15.81
N PRO A 623 11.11 -10.71 16.34
CA PRO A 623 12.06 -11.79 16.62
C PRO A 623 12.58 -12.47 15.35
N GLY A 624 13.91 -12.48 15.19
CA GLY A 624 14.64 -13.18 14.14
C GLY A 624 16.09 -13.43 14.60
N PRO A 625 16.69 -14.59 14.31
CA PRO A 625 17.80 -15.11 15.11
C PRO A 625 19.14 -14.40 14.89
N ARG A 626 19.95 -14.34 15.95
CA ARG A 626 21.39 -14.09 15.84
C ARG A 626 22.12 -15.42 15.66
N TYR A 627 22.62 -15.70 14.46
CA TYR A 627 23.60 -16.76 14.26
C TYR A 627 24.89 -16.45 15.04
N TYR A 628 25.38 -17.45 15.79
CA TYR A 628 26.81 -17.56 16.10
C TYR A 628 27.51 -18.29 14.93
N PRO A 629 28.76 -17.95 14.59
CA PRO A 629 29.46 -18.53 13.45
C PRO A 629 29.89 -19.98 13.69
N ALA A 630 29.86 -20.80 12.64
CA ALA A 630 30.41 -22.15 12.66
C ALA A 630 31.96 -22.15 12.69
N ASN A 631 32.55 -23.21 13.25
CA ASN A 631 34.00 -23.37 13.35
C ASN A 631 34.65 -23.58 11.97
N ALA A 632 35.43 -22.62 11.49
CA ALA A 632 36.40 -22.82 10.41
C ALA A 632 37.79 -23.09 11.00
N ARG A 633 38.20 -24.36 11.08
CA ARG A 633 39.59 -24.74 11.40
C ARG A 633 40.45 -24.66 10.14
N CYS A 634 41.31 -23.65 10.04
CA CYS A 634 42.44 -23.67 9.10
C CYS A 634 43.76 -23.63 9.88
N SER A 635 44.67 -24.54 9.55
CA SER A 635 45.95 -24.73 10.24
C SER A 635 47.12 -24.11 9.47
N THR A 636 47.84 -23.17 10.10
CA THR A 636 49.20 -22.79 9.70
C THR A 636 50.09 -22.59 10.93
N ARG A 637 51.39 -22.85 10.77
CA ARG A 637 52.38 -22.93 11.87
C ARG A 637 52.88 -21.54 12.29
N PRO A 638 53.28 -21.34 13.57
CA PRO A 638 53.98 -20.14 13.99
C PRO A 638 55.46 -20.11 13.57
N ARG A 639 55.93 -18.92 13.21
CA ARG A 639 57.28 -18.40 13.50
C ARG A 639 57.06 -17.17 14.39
N GLY A 640 57.81 -16.86 15.44
CA GLY A 640 58.99 -17.49 16.04
C GLY A 640 59.89 -16.39 16.64
N GLY A 641 60.34 -16.50 17.90
CA GLY A 641 61.18 -15.47 18.51
C GLY A 641 61.13 -15.39 20.04
N CYS A 642 62.19 -15.89 20.66
CA CYS A 642 62.80 -15.58 21.96
C CYS A 642 62.10 -14.66 22.99
N CYS A 643 61.93 -15.18 24.22
CA CYS A 643 62.43 -14.66 25.53
C CYS A 643 61.50 -15.19 26.65
N SER A 644 61.90 -16.01 27.64
CA SER A 644 62.89 -15.82 28.72
C SER A 644 62.71 -14.50 29.47
N THR A 645 62.45 -14.43 30.78
CA THR A 645 62.46 -15.41 31.90
C THR A 645 61.12 -15.32 32.67
N GLY A 646 60.84 -15.85 33.87
CA GLY A 646 61.59 -16.42 34.99
C GLY A 646 60.60 -16.69 36.15
N ALA A 647 60.97 -17.41 37.20
CA ALA A 647 60.03 -17.90 38.22
C ALA A 647 60.04 -17.10 39.54
N ALA A 648 58.87 -16.89 40.16
CA ALA A 648 58.72 -16.59 41.58
C ALA A 648 57.32 -16.95 42.15
N ARG A 649 57.31 -17.44 43.39
CA ARG A 649 56.17 -17.54 44.34
C ARG A 649 56.59 -16.74 45.62
N PRO A 650 55.85 -16.71 46.75
CA PRO A 650 54.48 -16.21 46.93
C PRO A 650 54.32 -15.27 48.17
N GLY A 651 53.17 -14.59 48.30
CA GLY A 651 52.69 -14.01 49.58
C GLY A 651 53.21 -12.60 49.95
N SER A 652 52.76 -11.96 51.05
CA SER A 652 51.69 -12.36 51.99
C SER A 652 51.16 -11.19 52.88
N ARG A 653 49.96 -11.38 53.46
CA ARG A 653 49.49 -10.93 54.81
C ARG A 653 49.04 -9.47 55.11
N CYS A 654 48.00 -9.42 55.97
CA CYS A 654 47.69 -8.42 57.04
C CYS A 654 47.29 -6.98 56.65
N SER A 655 46.42 -6.24 57.37
CA SER A 655 45.48 -6.52 58.49
C SER A 655 44.40 -5.41 58.53
N SER A 656 43.11 -5.67 58.79
CA SER A 656 42.42 -5.52 60.11
C SER A 656 40.89 -5.49 59.80
N ALA A 657 39.92 -6.03 60.55
CA ALA A 657 39.66 -6.19 61.99
C ALA A 657 38.85 -5.04 62.65
N ARG A 658 37.50 -5.11 62.58
CA ARG A 658 36.56 -4.86 63.70
C ARG A 658 35.08 -5.16 63.38
N SER A 659 34.31 -5.45 64.43
CA SER A 659 32.86 -5.75 64.48
C SER A 659 32.39 -5.52 65.95
N PRO A 660 31.15 -5.84 66.35
CA PRO A 660 29.82 -5.39 65.88
C PRO A 660 28.98 -4.75 67.02
N LYS A 661 27.73 -4.32 66.74
CA LYS A 661 26.57 -4.12 67.67
C LYS A 661 25.38 -3.50 66.90
N ARG A 662 24.12 -3.45 67.39
CA ARG A 662 23.19 -4.48 67.92
C ARG A 662 21.82 -3.80 68.16
N ILE A 663 20.72 -4.37 67.65
CA ILE A 663 19.32 -4.40 68.18
C ILE A 663 18.71 -3.13 68.84
N LEU A 664 17.54 -2.70 68.33
CA LEU A 664 16.35 -2.29 69.15
C LEU A 664 15.05 -2.32 68.31
N SER A 665 13.87 -2.13 68.91
CA SER A 665 12.60 -2.71 68.39
C SER A 665 11.30 -1.98 68.83
N ILE A 666 10.23 -2.06 68.01
CA ILE A 666 8.77 -2.00 68.41
C ILE A 666 8.28 -0.59 68.89
N PRO A 667 6.96 -0.20 68.93
CA PRO A 667 5.67 -0.86 68.61
C PRO A 667 4.72 -0.16 67.60
N MET A 668 3.55 -0.80 67.45
CA MET A 668 2.29 -0.47 66.75
C MET A 668 1.60 0.86 67.09
N THR A 669 0.62 1.26 66.25
CA THR A 669 -0.74 1.64 66.73
C THR A 669 -1.79 1.48 65.60
N SER A 670 -3.07 1.41 65.95
CA SER A 670 -4.21 1.20 65.02
C SER A 670 -5.44 2.00 65.45
N MET A 671 -6.28 2.47 64.52
CA MET A 671 -7.67 2.85 64.86
C MET A 671 -8.67 2.95 63.68
N ASP A 672 -9.83 2.31 63.88
CA ASP A 672 -11.22 2.66 63.53
C ASP A 672 -11.65 3.25 62.16
N ALA A 673 -12.14 2.35 61.30
CA ALA A 673 -13.57 2.16 60.99
C ALA A 673 -14.57 3.36 60.90
N ARG A 674 -15.24 3.47 59.74
CA ARG A 674 -16.70 3.73 59.50
C ARG A 674 -16.99 3.37 58.02
N ARG A 675 -17.85 2.41 57.67
CA ARG A 675 -19.35 2.41 57.65
C ARG A 675 -19.97 3.66 57.00
N GLY A 676 -20.61 3.53 55.83
CA GLY A 676 -21.44 4.63 55.28
C GLY A 676 -21.96 4.53 53.84
N ARG A 677 -22.94 3.64 53.57
CA ARG A 677 -24.09 3.80 52.64
C ARG A 677 -23.98 4.64 51.35
N THR A 678 -24.21 3.96 50.21
CA THR A 678 -25.05 4.42 49.06
C THR A 678 -26.48 4.81 49.54
N PRO A 679 -27.29 5.63 48.80
CA PRO A 679 -27.56 5.46 47.36
C PRO A 679 -27.97 6.72 46.54
N THR A 680 -28.61 6.46 45.40
CA THR A 680 -29.59 7.26 44.61
C THR A 680 -29.10 8.37 43.66
N LEU A 681 -29.43 8.13 42.38
CA LEU A 681 -30.02 9.05 41.40
C LEU A 681 -29.31 10.39 41.10
N HIS A 682 -28.71 10.47 39.91
CA HIS A 682 -29.45 11.09 38.80
C HIS A 682 -29.10 10.45 37.44
#